data_AF-A0AAJ2JUW7-F1
#
_entry.id   AF-A0AAJ2JUW7-F1
#
_cell.length_a   1.000
_cell.length_b   1.000
_cell.length_c   1.000
_cell.angle_alpha   90.00
_cell.angle_beta   90.00
_cell.angle_gamma   90.00
#
_symmetry.space_group_name_H-M   'P 1'
#
loop_
_entity.id
_entity.type
_entity.pdbx_description
1 polymer ?
#
loop_
_entity_poly.entity_id
_entity_poly.type
_entity_poly.pdbx_seq_one_letter_code
_entity_poly.pdbx_strand_id
1 'polypeptide(L)'
;MRKLLSFFIFIVFLFRISFSQPILFDEQPKNGTYIYGRDTDVFSIRVSATTITSASLFAKVKDPTAIWKEIQMNCYNLNPWLCNTTIPGLEALLAEGKYLLYYFKVSDDSGTSYYGNESSPLEVLVDRSPPIISLASISAQNNSYVSERKKLIFNITDPLSGVNVNATVFLFAYGNETWNSSWINLIYQNDSFIAPWNTSELPNNSTWIVYVNASDMVGNWNATRVGIFHIDNEYPEILDYYPKDEQAIWGEYKIFVKARDLYSGLNRIEISIGGFNDSSSCEKDSCIYVLNTGKVPDGNYTLIITVFDNAENFASISVKVRIDNRNPVLTLEYPSDYLSGEVALKLLVGNVREIRNPKVQIYQPGATSESPLNCQNFVCIFLVDTKAYRDGTYTFVFSIQNEVGMETSLSKTFYFDNTKPILLVSNPVYENNTIFVSFGGMDDFGLNENSSLIEFLGNIYIVKCRKLVENKRILCEDKIEKRLDPGNYTIRFEIFDLANNSASEEKTLEVKPLIIPIEEKKTTENLTSTAEDARGNKISTPFGEFEPFQLALIFGVPIFTTLLVIPLYYLLGKNKTTSIKIEAEERLKNELDNVSLAERILNMSGELIEEKEYLLNVEKMIEEISQVSPLKSEFENTLRILPREIRKGLENEYWEKISKIEKRNVNEIKKRIEYALNLKDLEEIRKVKEEIRILLNSLRKNIEEELNLLQELKKSVGGVKIER
;
A
#
# COMPACT_ATOMS: atom_id res chain seq x y z
N MET A 1 37.54 111.06 31.15
CA MET A 1 38.35 109.99 30.50
C MET A 1 39.59 109.64 31.33
N ARG A 2 39.44 108.88 32.42
CA ARG A 2 40.56 108.11 33.03
C ARG A 2 40.15 107.09 34.10
N LYS A 3 38.85 106.74 34.18
CA LYS A 3 38.33 105.67 35.06
C LYS A 3 37.34 104.75 34.33
N LEU A 4 37.50 104.59 33.01
CA LEU A 4 36.75 103.63 32.19
C LEU A 4 37.65 102.65 31.42
N LEU A 5 38.97 102.66 31.69
CA LEU A 5 39.95 101.78 31.05
C LEU A 5 40.55 100.74 32.03
N SER A 6 39.84 100.48 33.15
CA SER A 6 40.23 99.45 34.13
C SER A 6 39.28 98.24 34.12
N PHE A 7 38.27 98.25 33.24
CA PHE A 7 37.25 97.21 33.15
C PHE A 7 37.50 96.18 32.03
N PHE A 8 38.59 96.32 31.24
CA PHE A 8 38.86 95.44 30.09
C PHE A 8 40.21 94.71 30.12
N ILE A 9 41.06 94.94 31.14
CA ILE A 9 42.39 94.28 31.26
C ILE A 9 42.42 93.24 32.39
N PHE A 10 41.34 93.09 33.16
CA PHE A 10 41.25 92.07 34.22
C PHE A 10 40.36 90.85 33.88
N ILE A 11 39.75 90.81 32.68
CA ILE A 11 38.92 89.69 32.20
C ILE A 11 39.58 88.93 31.01
N VAL A 12 40.77 89.36 30.56
CA VAL A 12 41.53 88.66 29.48
C VAL A 12 42.60 87.70 30.03
N PHE A 13 42.80 87.64 31.36
CA PHE A 13 43.72 86.70 32.03
C PHE A 13 42.99 85.53 32.75
N LEU A 14 41.76 85.22 32.35
CA LEU A 14 41.00 84.05 32.84
C LEU A 14 40.42 83.17 31.71
N PHE A 15 40.91 83.31 30.47
CA PHE A 15 40.94 82.14 29.61
C PHE A 15 42.15 81.33 30.02
N ARG A 16 41.96 80.40 30.97
CA ARG A 16 42.75 79.18 30.93
C ARG A 16 42.57 78.66 29.50
N ILE A 17 43.63 78.69 28.70
CA ILE A 17 43.74 77.73 27.60
C ILE A 17 43.59 76.40 28.32
N SER A 18 42.40 75.83 28.25
CA SER A 18 42.19 74.46 28.71
C SER A 18 42.97 73.66 27.69
N PHE A 19 44.25 73.41 27.98
CA PHE A 19 44.99 72.41 27.24
C PHE A 19 44.19 71.12 27.42
N SER A 20 43.52 70.71 26.35
CA SER A 20 42.78 69.46 26.35
C SER A 20 43.79 68.35 26.47
N GLN A 21 43.57 67.44 27.42
CA GLN A 21 44.38 66.23 27.56
C GLN A 21 44.49 65.47 26.22
N PRO A 22 45.52 64.62 26.04
CA PRO A 22 45.73 63.88 24.80
C PRO A 22 44.49 63.11 24.36
N ILE A 23 44.07 63.24 23.09
CA ILE A 23 42.96 62.46 22.55
C ILE A 23 43.52 61.21 21.87
N LEU A 24 43.20 60.03 22.42
CA LEU A 24 43.64 58.73 21.92
C LEU A 24 42.54 58.11 21.03
N PHE A 25 42.94 57.55 19.90
CA PHE A 25 42.04 56.88 18.95
C PHE A 25 42.83 55.92 18.05
N ASP A 26 42.11 55.11 17.28
CA ASP A 26 42.68 54.18 16.30
C ASP A 26 43.75 53.24 16.89
N GLU A 27 43.34 52.48 17.90
CA GLU A 27 44.12 51.43 18.52
C GLU A 27 44.38 50.27 17.54
N GLN A 28 45.56 49.67 17.63
CA GLN A 28 45.88 48.40 17.01
C GLN A 28 46.65 47.52 18.02
N PRO A 29 46.33 46.22 18.13
CA PRO A 29 45.14 45.55 17.57
C PRO A 29 43.85 46.20 18.08
N LYS A 30 42.71 45.90 17.43
CA LYS A 30 41.41 46.43 17.87
C LYS A 30 40.91 45.67 19.09
N ASN A 31 40.04 46.29 19.89
CA ASN A 31 39.40 45.59 20.99
C ASN A 31 38.54 44.42 20.47
N GLY A 32 38.65 43.25 21.08
CA GLY A 32 37.90 42.05 20.71
C GLY A 32 38.42 41.33 19.45
N THR A 33 39.63 41.66 18.96
CA THR A 33 40.23 40.98 17.80
C THR A 33 41.28 39.95 18.20
N TYR A 34 41.99 39.42 17.21
CA TYR A 34 42.97 38.36 17.35
C TYR A 34 44.38 38.89 17.10
N ILE A 35 45.38 38.22 17.66
CA ILE A 35 46.79 38.43 17.40
C ILE A 35 47.49 37.08 17.26
N TYR A 36 48.64 37.04 16.60
CA TYR A 36 49.46 35.83 16.57
C TYR A 36 49.99 35.47 17.98
N GLY A 37 50.27 36.47 18.81
CA GLY A 37 50.96 36.34 20.08
C GLY A 37 52.47 36.13 19.93
N ARG A 38 53.11 36.75 18.91
CA ARG A 38 54.58 36.77 18.73
C ARG A 38 55.18 38.02 19.37
N ASP A 39 56.47 37.96 19.69
CA ASP A 39 57.24 39.12 20.17
C ASP A 39 57.30 40.29 19.14
N THR A 40 56.92 40.02 17.90
CA THR A 40 56.83 40.99 16.80
C THR A 40 55.46 41.67 16.69
N ASP A 41 54.46 41.25 17.46
CA ASP A 41 53.13 41.86 17.39
C ASP A 41 53.18 43.30 17.90
N VAL A 42 52.70 44.21 17.06
CA VAL A 42 52.78 45.65 17.30
C VAL A 42 51.48 46.14 17.92
N PHE A 43 51.60 46.77 19.09
CA PHE A 43 50.55 47.52 19.75
C PHE A 43 50.76 48.99 19.47
N SER A 44 49.75 49.68 18.94
CA SER A 44 49.85 51.10 18.61
C SER A 44 48.56 51.86 18.87
N ILE A 45 48.68 53.17 19.00
CA ILE A 45 47.57 54.11 19.20
C ILE A 45 47.90 55.44 18.52
N ARG A 46 46.91 56.07 17.88
CA ARG A 46 47.01 57.44 17.39
C ARG A 46 46.67 58.43 18.49
N VAL A 47 47.44 59.51 18.57
CA VAL A 47 47.29 60.52 19.62
C VAL A 47 47.25 61.93 19.02
N SER A 48 46.20 62.67 19.31
CA SER A 48 46.13 64.12 19.05
C SER A 48 46.58 64.86 20.32
N ALA A 49 47.80 65.40 20.30
CA ALA A 49 48.40 66.18 21.37
C ALA A 49 49.48 67.11 20.80
N THR A 50 49.75 68.23 21.48
CA THR A 50 50.81 69.18 21.08
C THR A 50 52.20 68.68 21.44
N THR A 51 52.34 68.00 22.58
CA THR A 51 53.55 67.35 23.07
C THR A 51 53.19 65.97 23.63
N ILE A 52 54.15 65.06 23.75
CA ILE A 52 53.97 63.80 24.48
C ILE A 52 55.14 63.68 25.46
N THR A 53 54.85 63.60 26.75
CA THR A 53 55.85 63.47 27.82
C THR A 53 56.11 62.01 28.19
N SER A 54 55.08 61.15 28.12
CA SER A 54 55.21 59.71 28.29
C SER A 54 54.09 58.96 27.57
N ALA A 55 54.40 57.75 27.11
CA ALA A 55 53.41 56.83 26.54
C ALA A 55 53.76 55.40 26.93
N SER A 56 52.78 54.67 27.45
CA SER A 56 52.98 53.32 27.96
C SER A 56 51.80 52.42 27.62
N LEU A 57 52.11 51.19 27.26
CA LEU A 57 51.19 50.09 27.12
C LEU A 57 51.21 49.29 28.41
N PHE A 58 50.04 49.05 28.99
CA PHE A 58 49.89 48.12 30.10
C PHE A 58 49.28 46.84 29.55
N ALA A 59 49.89 45.68 29.84
CA ALA A 59 49.43 44.40 29.33
C ALA A 59 49.52 43.31 30.41
N LYS A 60 48.55 42.38 30.42
CA LYS A 60 48.61 41.16 31.23
C LYS A 60 47.79 40.03 30.61
N VAL A 61 48.12 38.80 30.97
CA VAL A 61 47.28 37.63 30.66
C VAL A 61 45.95 37.76 31.42
N LYS A 62 44.83 37.33 30.81
CA LYS A 62 43.53 37.23 31.46
C LYS A 62 43.53 36.09 32.48
N ASP A 63 44.19 36.34 33.61
CA ASP A 63 44.33 35.45 34.77
C ASP A 63 44.20 36.32 36.05
N PRO A 64 43.41 35.90 37.05
CA PRO A 64 43.27 36.62 38.32
C PRO A 64 44.58 36.87 39.07
N THR A 65 45.59 36.03 38.83
CA THR A 65 46.91 36.10 39.48
C THR A 65 47.93 36.93 38.67
N ALA A 66 47.61 37.28 37.42
CA ALA A 66 48.50 38.04 36.56
C ALA A 66 48.50 39.54 36.93
N ILE A 67 49.71 40.10 36.98
CA ILE A 67 49.97 41.51 37.30
C ILE A 67 50.14 42.29 35.99
N TRP A 68 49.70 43.55 35.99
CA TRP A 68 49.93 44.48 34.87
C TRP A 68 51.42 44.74 34.67
N LYS A 69 51.91 44.47 33.46
CA LYS A 69 53.26 44.85 33.02
C LYS A 69 53.18 46.16 32.24
N GLU A 70 53.96 47.15 32.64
CA GLU A 70 54.12 48.40 31.90
C GLU A 70 55.23 48.26 30.86
N ILE A 71 54.93 48.64 29.62
CA ILE A 71 55.86 48.66 28.48
C ILE A 71 55.89 50.08 27.93
N GLN A 72 57.08 50.69 27.90
CA GLN A 72 57.24 52.04 27.33
C GLN A 72 57.08 52.01 25.81
N MET A 73 56.36 52.99 25.28
CA MET A 73 56.08 53.10 23.85
C MET A 73 56.95 54.17 23.19
N ASN A 74 57.27 53.95 21.92
CA ASN A 74 57.93 54.95 21.10
C ASN A 74 56.87 55.76 20.35
N CYS A 75 56.94 57.09 20.43
CA CYS A 75 55.99 57.99 19.78
C CYS A 75 56.64 58.80 18.67
N TYR A 76 56.02 58.76 17.49
CA TYR A 76 56.47 59.46 16.29
C TYR A 76 55.44 60.51 15.88
N ASN A 77 55.87 61.75 15.70
CA ASN A 77 54.98 62.81 15.26
C ASN A 77 54.70 62.68 13.75
N LEU A 78 53.59 62.04 13.41
CA LEU A 78 53.12 61.85 12.03
C LEU A 78 51.89 62.72 11.71
N ASN A 79 51.49 63.62 12.62
CA ASN A 79 50.26 64.42 12.57
C ASN A 79 49.00 63.63 12.13
N PRO A 80 48.30 62.93 13.05
CA PRO A 80 48.51 62.84 14.50
C PRO A 80 49.69 61.93 14.88
N TRP A 81 50.14 61.99 16.15
CA TRP A 81 51.21 61.14 16.67
C TRP A 81 50.83 59.65 16.54
N LEU A 82 51.82 58.80 16.29
CA LEU A 82 51.70 57.35 16.36
C LEU A 82 52.62 56.85 17.48
N CYS A 83 52.03 56.33 18.54
CA CYS A 83 52.76 55.65 19.59
C CYS A 83 52.64 54.15 19.36
N ASN A 84 53.77 53.43 19.30
CA ASN A 84 53.77 51.98 19.16
C ASN A 84 54.84 51.29 20.01
N THR A 85 54.61 50.00 20.27
CA THR A 85 55.57 49.10 20.92
C THR A 85 55.26 47.66 20.54
N THR A 86 56.20 46.75 20.79
CA THR A 86 55.91 45.32 20.94
C THR A 86 55.96 44.95 22.41
N ILE A 87 55.53 43.74 22.76
CA ILE A 87 55.65 43.21 24.13
C ILE A 87 56.80 42.18 24.12
N PRO A 88 57.96 42.48 24.72
CA PRO A 88 59.06 41.52 24.78
C PRO A 88 58.69 40.27 25.60
N GLY A 89 58.91 39.09 25.04
CA GLY A 89 58.57 37.80 25.63
C GLY A 89 57.07 37.49 25.63
N LEU A 90 56.29 38.14 24.76
CA LEU A 90 54.86 37.87 24.59
C LEU A 90 54.61 36.40 24.22
N GLU A 91 55.47 35.83 23.39
CA GLU A 91 55.31 34.46 22.89
C GLU A 91 55.39 33.43 24.02
N ALA A 92 56.32 33.65 24.95
CA ALA A 92 56.50 32.83 26.15
C ALA A 92 55.48 33.13 27.25
N LEU A 93 54.89 34.34 27.25
CA LEU A 93 53.95 34.80 28.26
C LEU A 93 52.52 34.25 28.04
N LEU A 94 52.12 34.01 26.79
CA LEU A 94 50.77 33.60 26.42
C LEU A 94 50.75 32.29 25.65
N ALA A 95 49.92 31.36 26.14
CA ALA A 95 49.58 30.15 25.41
C ALA A 95 48.45 30.40 24.38
N GLU A 96 48.29 29.45 23.46
CA GLU A 96 47.21 29.43 22.47
C GLU A 96 45.82 29.57 23.11
N GLY A 97 44.93 30.32 22.45
CA GLY A 97 43.55 30.51 22.90
C GLY A 97 43.42 31.25 24.23
N LYS A 98 44.47 31.97 24.66
CA LYS A 98 44.44 32.82 25.85
C LYS A 98 44.25 34.28 25.49
N TYR A 99 43.50 34.98 26.33
CA TYR A 99 43.26 36.41 26.18
C TYR A 99 44.42 37.21 26.79
N LEU A 100 44.87 38.21 26.05
CA LEU A 100 45.68 39.31 26.54
C LEU A 100 44.78 40.51 26.82
N LEU A 101 44.86 41.04 28.03
CA LEU A 101 44.25 42.30 28.41
C LEU A 101 45.27 43.42 28.27
N TYR A 102 44.88 44.55 27.69
CA TYR A 102 45.77 45.70 27.52
C TYR A 102 45.03 47.04 27.56
N TYR A 103 45.76 48.11 27.87
CA TYR A 103 45.27 49.49 27.72
C TYR A 103 46.45 50.45 27.50
N PHE A 104 46.16 51.61 26.93
CA PHE A 104 47.16 52.64 26.67
C PHE A 104 47.04 53.77 27.69
N LYS A 105 48.18 54.30 28.14
CA LYS A 105 48.29 55.50 28.97
C LYS A 105 49.25 56.46 28.28
N VAL A 106 48.78 57.65 27.93
CA VAL A 106 49.60 58.68 27.28
C VAL A 106 49.45 59.99 28.05
N SER A 107 50.58 60.64 28.34
CA SER A 107 50.61 61.94 29.04
C SER A 107 51.30 63.00 28.19
N ASP A 108 50.86 64.24 28.37
CA ASP A 108 51.52 65.45 27.90
C ASP A 108 51.68 66.44 29.06
N ASP A 109 52.02 67.70 28.76
CA ASP A 109 52.15 68.76 29.76
C ASP A 109 50.82 69.20 30.39
N SER A 110 49.69 68.79 29.80
CA SER A 110 48.33 69.16 30.21
C SER A 110 47.62 68.09 31.03
N GLY A 111 48.05 66.84 30.94
CA GLY A 111 47.55 65.73 31.75
C GLY A 111 47.78 64.36 31.13
N THR A 112 47.09 63.37 31.69
CA THR A 112 47.16 61.96 31.27
C THR A 112 45.81 61.51 30.75
N SER A 113 45.80 60.80 29.62
CA SER A 113 44.61 60.16 29.06
C SER A 113 44.85 58.66 28.87
N TYR A 114 43.75 57.92 28.93
CA TYR A 114 43.74 56.46 28.87
C TYR A 114 42.82 56.00 27.73
N TYR A 115 43.25 54.96 27.01
CA TYR A 115 42.40 54.26 26.05
C TYR A 115 42.28 52.80 26.51
N GLY A 116 41.11 52.47 27.06
CA GLY A 116 40.95 51.39 28.05
C GLY A 116 41.45 51.80 29.44
N ASN A 117 41.31 50.95 30.46
CA ASN A 117 41.95 51.12 31.78
C ASN A 117 41.95 49.79 32.56
N GLU A 118 42.46 49.77 33.80
CA GLU A 118 42.51 48.54 34.61
C GLU A 118 41.14 47.92 34.91
N SER A 119 40.07 48.72 35.00
CA SER A 119 38.70 48.27 35.28
C SER A 119 37.92 47.91 34.01
N SER A 120 38.32 48.46 32.87
CA SER A 120 37.73 48.21 31.55
C SER A 120 38.84 48.14 30.50
N PRO A 121 39.65 47.06 30.52
CA PRO A 121 40.75 46.91 29.56
C PRO A 121 40.22 46.52 28.18
N LEU A 122 41.05 46.72 27.17
CA LEU A 122 40.89 46.11 25.87
C LEU A 122 41.32 44.64 25.96
N GLU A 123 40.78 43.80 25.08
CA GLU A 123 41.12 42.39 25.01
C GLU A 123 41.43 41.96 23.58
N VAL A 124 42.40 41.06 23.45
CA VAL A 124 42.66 40.30 22.22
C VAL A 124 42.89 38.84 22.54
N LEU A 125 42.56 37.97 21.60
CA LEU A 125 42.78 36.53 21.70
C LEU A 125 44.03 36.11 20.91
N VAL A 126 44.85 35.26 21.49
CA VAL A 126 45.99 34.64 20.79
C VAL A 126 45.51 33.49 19.93
N ASP A 127 45.82 33.58 18.64
CA ASP A 127 45.59 32.56 17.63
C ASP A 127 46.87 32.23 16.87
N ARG A 128 47.38 31.02 17.08
CA ARG A 128 48.56 30.44 16.41
C ARG A 128 48.18 29.21 15.59
N SER A 129 46.90 28.87 15.57
CA SER A 129 46.39 27.69 14.89
C SER A 129 46.18 28.05 13.42
N PRO A 130 46.81 27.34 12.48
CA PRO A 130 46.53 27.59 11.08
C PRO A 130 45.21 26.93 10.67
N PRO A 131 44.58 27.39 9.56
CA PRO A 131 43.33 26.81 9.08
C PRO A 131 43.41 25.30 8.84
N ILE A 132 42.31 24.61 9.15
CA ILE A 132 42.10 23.20 8.86
C ILE A 132 41.47 23.10 7.46
N ILE A 133 42.12 22.33 6.59
CA ILE A 133 41.70 22.12 5.20
C ILE A 133 41.28 20.65 5.02
N SER A 134 40.07 20.43 4.52
CA SER A 134 39.60 19.09 4.14
C SER A 134 38.72 19.13 2.90
N LEU A 135 38.52 17.98 2.26
CA LEU A 135 37.58 17.84 1.14
C LEU A 135 36.15 17.73 1.67
N ALA A 136 35.20 18.42 1.05
CA ALA A 136 33.79 18.27 1.39
C ALA A 136 33.29 16.91 0.88
N SER A 137 32.70 16.11 1.79
CA SER A 137 32.30 14.73 1.51
C SER A 137 31.32 14.57 0.35
N ILE A 138 30.53 15.60 0.04
CA ILE A 138 29.51 15.60 -1.01
C ILE A 138 30.05 15.90 -2.41
N SER A 139 31.29 16.36 -2.53
CA SER A 139 31.89 16.73 -3.81
C SER A 139 32.63 15.55 -4.45
N ALA A 140 33.64 15.06 -3.74
CA ALA A 140 34.56 14.03 -4.21
C ALA A 140 35.28 13.44 -2.99
N GLN A 141 35.88 12.27 -3.13
CA GLN A 141 36.81 11.71 -2.15
C GLN A 141 38.20 11.60 -2.76
N ASN A 142 39.23 11.41 -1.92
CA ASN A 142 40.55 11.09 -2.42
C ASN A 142 40.48 9.84 -3.30
N ASN A 143 41.16 9.89 -4.46
CA ASN A 143 41.16 8.86 -5.50
C ASN A 143 39.83 8.67 -6.25
N SER A 144 38.95 9.68 -6.22
CA SER A 144 37.71 9.67 -7.01
C SER A 144 37.91 10.24 -8.42
N TYR A 145 36.98 9.88 -9.31
CA TYR A 145 36.87 10.44 -10.65
C TYR A 145 36.11 11.77 -10.63
N VAL A 146 36.52 12.70 -11.49
CA VAL A 146 36.09 14.10 -11.55
C VAL A 146 35.92 14.49 -13.01
N SER A 147 34.83 15.21 -13.30
CA SER A 147 34.49 15.74 -14.62
C SER A 147 34.11 17.23 -14.50
N GLU A 148 33.72 17.83 -15.63
CA GLU A 148 33.14 19.18 -15.65
C GLU A 148 31.88 19.31 -14.77
N ARG A 149 31.18 18.18 -14.55
CA ARG A 149 29.93 18.10 -13.79
C ARG A 149 30.15 17.85 -12.30
N LYS A 150 31.35 17.41 -11.92
CA LYS A 150 31.70 17.09 -10.54
C LYS A 150 32.83 18.00 -10.05
N LYS A 151 32.47 19.11 -9.42
CA LYS A 151 33.45 20.10 -8.92
C LYS A 151 34.08 19.65 -7.61
N LEU A 152 35.33 20.06 -7.37
CA LEU A 152 35.98 19.93 -6.06
C LEU A 152 35.54 21.06 -5.12
N ILE A 153 35.04 20.67 -3.95
CA ILE A 153 34.61 21.58 -2.89
C ILE A 153 35.41 21.25 -1.63
N PHE A 154 35.98 22.28 -1.01
CA PHE A 154 36.77 22.19 0.21
C PHE A 154 36.01 22.79 1.38
N ASN A 155 36.16 22.15 2.54
CA ASN A 155 35.81 22.72 3.82
C ASN A 155 37.09 23.28 4.45
N ILE A 156 37.18 24.60 4.53
CA ILE A 156 38.31 25.30 5.15
C ILE A 156 37.74 26.02 6.36
N THR A 157 38.26 25.66 7.53
CA THR A 157 37.76 26.19 8.81
C THR A 157 38.93 26.65 9.66
N ASP A 158 38.69 27.71 10.41
CA ASP A 158 39.60 28.15 11.45
C ASP A 158 38.77 28.39 12.73
N PRO A 159 39.13 27.77 13.87
CA PRO A 159 38.29 27.81 15.07
C PRO A 159 38.38 29.13 15.84
N LEU A 160 39.34 30.00 15.53
CA LEU A 160 39.62 31.23 16.29
C LEU A 160 39.40 32.47 15.43
N SER A 161 40.40 32.91 14.66
CA SER A 161 40.35 34.16 13.90
C SER A 161 39.57 34.08 12.59
N GLY A 162 39.19 32.86 12.17
CA GLY A 162 38.41 32.64 10.95
C GLY A 162 39.28 32.67 9.70
N VAL A 163 38.73 32.17 8.59
CA VAL A 163 39.49 31.98 7.34
C VAL A 163 39.54 33.28 6.53
N ASN A 164 40.73 33.69 6.11
CA ASN A 164 40.89 34.78 5.16
C ASN A 164 40.58 34.27 3.74
N VAL A 165 39.35 34.48 3.29
CA VAL A 165 38.84 34.02 2.00
C VAL A 165 39.70 34.46 0.80
N ASN A 166 40.32 35.65 0.87
CA ASN A 166 41.16 36.20 -0.19
C ASN A 166 42.57 35.57 -0.24
N ALA A 167 42.95 34.85 0.81
CA ALA A 167 44.21 34.12 0.92
C ALA A 167 43.98 32.61 0.87
N THR A 168 42.95 32.16 0.14
CA THR A 168 42.67 30.76 -0.14
C THR A 168 42.95 30.42 -1.60
N VAL A 169 43.88 29.50 -1.82
CA VAL A 169 44.36 29.12 -3.15
C VAL A 169 44.46 27.61 -3.27
N PHE A 170 44.28 27.10 -4.48
CA PHE A 170 44.55 25.71 -4.82
C PHE A 170 45.51 25.61 -6.00
N LEU A 171 46.10 24.44 -6.11
CA LEU A 171 47.06 24.09 -7.13
C LEU A 171 46.88 22.62 -7.49
N PHE A 172 47.04 22.29 -8.77
CA PHE A 172 46.91 20.94 -9.27
C PHE A 172 48.12 20.56 -10.13
N ALA A 173 48.66 19.36 -9.93
CA ALA A 173 49.86 18.88 -10.60
C ALA A 173 49.57 17.56 -11.33
N TYR A 174 50.11 17.43 -12.55
CA TYR A 174 49.95 16.24 -13.38
C TYR A 174 50.93 15.14 -12.96
N GLY A 175 50.43 13.98 -12.54
CA GLY A 175 51.27 12.87 -12.11
C GLY A 175 52.28 13.24 -11.01
N ASN A 176 53.55 12.80 -11.15
CA ASN A 176 54.67 13.13 -10.26
C ASN A 176 55.47 14.36 -10.72
N GLU A 177 54.97 15.14 -11.68
CA GLU A 177 55.67 16.34 -12.13
C GLU A 177 55.64 17.42 -11.04
N THR A 178 56.81 17.98 -10.75
CA THR A 178 56.96 19.12 -9.85
C THR A 178 56.39 20.38 -10.50
N TRP A 179 55.21 20.80 -10.02
CA TRP A 179 54.67 22.17 -10.07
C TRP A 179 54.52 22.77 -11.49
N ASN A 180 53.57 22.27 -12.28
CA ASN A 180 53.27 22.82 -13.61
C ASN A 180 52.15 23.89 -13.63
N SER A 181 51.53 24.23 -12.49
CA SER A 181 50.47 25.25 -12.42
C SER A 181 50.79 26.34 -11.39
N SER A 182 50.31 27.56 -11.65
CA SER A 182 50.32 28.65 -10.66
C SER A 182 49.21 28.42 -9.63
N TRP A 183 49.35 28.98 -8.43
CA TRP A 183 48.27 29.01 -7.46
C TRP A 183 47.08 29.78 -8.01
N ILE A 184 45.88 29.22 -7.87
CA ILE A 184 44.62 29.81 -8.34
C ILE A 184 43.73 30.05 -7.13
N ASN A 185 43.09 31.22 -7.05
CA ASN A 185 42.17 31.54 -5.96
C ASN A 185 40.96 30.60 -5.95
N LEU A 186 40.56 30.13 -4.77
CA LEU A 186 39.30 29.43 -4.60
C LEU A 186 38.13 30.39 -4.73
N ILE A 187 36.99 29.89 -5.21
CA ILE A 187 35.74 30.66 -5.23
C ILE A 187 34.99 30.37 -3.93
N TYR A 188 34.80 31.38 -3.10
CA TYR A 188 33.97 31.27 -1.89
C TYR A 188 32.51 31.61 -2.21
N GLN A 189 31.62 30.63 -2.09
CA GLN A 189 30.19 30.78 -2.36
C GLN A 189 29.39 29.84 -1.44
N ASN A 190 28.30 30.35 -0.84
CA ASN A 190 27.40 29.57 0.04
C ASN A 190 28.17 28.79 1.13
N ASP A 191 29.05 29.48 1.86
CA ASP A 191 29.89 28.90 2.91
C ASP A 191 30.80 27.74 2.47
N SER A 192 31.11 27.66 1.17
CA SER A 192 31.95 26.60 0.58
C SER A 192 33.07 27.19 -0.28
N PHE A 193 34.24 26.54 -0.27
CA PHE A 193 35.36 26.89 -1.13
C PHE A 193 35.41 25.97 -2.35
N ILE A 194 35.15 26.51 -3.53
CA ILE A 194 35.01 25.75 -4.76
C ILE A 194 36.27 25.94 -5.60
N ALA A 195 36.86 24.84 -6.09
CA ALA A 195 37.94 24.90 -7.06
C ALA A 195 37.42 25.40 -8.41
N PRO A 196 37.92 26.52 -8.97
CA PRO A 196 37.64 26.92 -10.34
C PRO A 196 38.46 26.10 -11.35
N TRP A 197 38.33 24.77 -11.29
CA TRP A 197 39.05 23.87 -12.17
C TRP A 197 38.21 23.54 -13.40
N ASN A 198 38.66 23.97 -14.58
CA ASN A 198 38.07 23.53 -15.84
C ASN A 198 38.71 22.19 -16.30
N THR A 199 38.03 21.07 -16.05
CA THR A 199 38.56 19.74 -16.38
C THR A 199 38.52 19.44 -17.88
N SER A 200 37.73 20.18 -18.68
CA SER A 200 37.64 19.97 -20.13
C SER A 200 38.94 20.33 -20.87
N GLU A 201 39.76 21.17 -20.27
CA GLU A 201 41.07 21.58 -20.81
C GLU A 201 42.19 20.62 -20.42
N LEU A 202 41.90 19.66 -19.54
CA LEU A 202 42.87 18.66 -19.12
C LEU A 202 42.81 17.42 -19.99
N PRO A 203 43.93 16.68 -20.11
CA PRO A 203 43.92 15.38 -20.75
C PRO A 203 42.88 14.47 -20.11
N ASN A 204 42.09 13.79 -20.92
CA ASN A 204 41.17 12.78 -20.40
C ASN A 204 41.95 11.56 -19.88
N ASN A 205 41.34 10.80 -18.98
CA ASN A 205 41.89 9.56 -18.41
C ASN A 205 43.22 9.76 -17.68
N SER A 206 43.29 10.85 -16.92
CA SER A 206 44.55 11.41 -16.44
C SER A 206 44.51 11.69 -14.93
N THR A 207 45.66 11.60 -14.24
CA THR A 207 45.72 11.62 -12.77
C THR A 207 46.41 12.87 -12.25
N TRP A 208 45.78 13.53 -11.27
CA TRP A 208 46.20 14.84 -10.78
C TRP A 208 46.25 14.89 -9.25
N ILE A 209 47.28 15.53 -8.71
CA ILE A 209 47.43 15.78 -7.27
C ILE A 209 46.98 17.20 -6.98
N VAL A 210 46.11 17.38 -5.98
CA VAL A 210 45.59 18.68 -5.58
C VAL A 210 46.16 19.11 -4.23
N TYR A 211 46.65 20.34 -4.20
CA TYR A 211 47.13 21.04 -3.02
C TYR A 211 46.23 22.26 -2.78
N VAL A 212 45.99 22.56 -1.51
CA VAL A 212 45.27 23.76 -1.09
C VAL A 212 46.12 24.47 -0.03
N ASN A 213 46.21 25.77 -0.14
CA ASN A 213 46.85 26.64 0.84
C ASN A 213 45.84 27.71 1.28
N ALA A 214 45.70 27.90 2.58
CA ALA A 214 44.79 28.87 3.16
C ALA A 214 45.46 29.57 4.34
N SER A 215 45.13 30.85 4.53
CA SER A 215 45.46 31.58 5.75
C SER A 215 44.22 31.96 6.54
N ASP A 216 44.40 32.22 7.83
CA ASP A 216 43.42 32.84 8.70
C ASP A 216 43.52 34.39 8.62
N MET A 217 42.78 35.08 9.49
CA MET A 217 42.76 36.56 9.56
C MET A 217 44.00 37.17 10.25
N VAL A 218 44.81 36.39 10.97
CA VAL A 218 46.03 36.87 11.65
C VAL A 218 47.33 36.46 10.93
N GLY A 219 47.21 35.71 9.83
CA GLY A 219 48.31 35.29 8.96
C GLY A 219 48.91 33.92 9.27
N ASN A 220 48.28 33.09 10.12
CA ASN A 220 48.62 31.67 10.19
C ASN A 220 48.20 31.01 8.87
N TRP A 221 49.04 30.13 8.32
CA TRP A 221 48.76 29.47 7.05
C TRP A 221 49.02 27.97 7.12
N ASN A 222 48.26 27.22 6.33
CA ASN A 222 48.42 25.78 6.17
C ASN A 222 48.38 25.42 4.69
N ALA A 223 49.37 24.64 4.22
CA ALA A 223 49.37 24.06 2.89
C ALA A 223 49.24 22.53 3.00
N THR A 224 48.16 21.98 2.45
CA THR A 224 47.82 20.56 2.56
C THR A 224 47.65 19.93 1.18
N ARG A 225 48.24 18.74 0.99
CA ARG A 225 47.89 17.86 -0.14
C ARG A 225 46.54 17.21 0.16
N VAL A 226 45.50 17.62 -0.55
CA VAL A 226 44.13 17.16 -0.30
C VAL A 226 43.90 15.74 -0.83
N GLY A 227 44.45 15.42 -2.00
CA GLY A 227 44.27 14.10 -2.58
C GLY A 227 44.77 13.96 -4.02
N ILE A 228 44.50 12.77 -4.57
CA ILE A 228 44.65 12.40 -5.97
C ILE A 228 43.25 12.36 -6.59
N PHE A 229 43.11 12.86 -7.81
CA PHE A 229 41.87 12.84 -8.56
C PHE A 229 42.13 12.37 -9.99
N HIS A 230 41.16 11.65 -10.54
CA HIS A 230 41.23 11.12 -11.90
C HIS A 230 40.26 11.91 -12.79
N ILE A 231 40.78 12.51 -13.86
CA ILE A 231 39.98 13.26 -14.81
C ILE A 231 39.35 12.28 -15.79
N ASP A 232 38.02 12.31 -15.80
CA ASP A 232 37.21 11.58 -16.75
C ASP A 232 36.09 12.49 -17.28
N ASN A 233 36.21 12.86 -18.54
CA ASN A 233 35.23 13.63 -19.29
C ASN A 233 34.58 12.76 -20.39
N GLU A 234 34.80 11.44 -20.40
CA GLU A 234 34.15 10.52 -21.35
C GLU A 234 32.70 10.28 -20.92
N TYR A 235 31.75 10.34 -21.85
CA TYR A 235 30.37 9.97 -21.53
C TYR A 235 30.22 8.45 -21.60
N PRO A 236 29.42 7.82 -20.69
CA PRO A 236 29.12 6.40 -20.80
C PRO A 236 28.39 6.09 -22.12
N GLU A 237 28.71 4.97 -22.75
CA GLU A 237 28.09 4.54 -24.00
C GLU A 237 27.00 3.50 -23.74
N ILE A 238 25.76 3.80 -24.13
CA ILE A 238 24.63 2.85 -24.07
C ILE A 238 24.68 1.93 -25.29
N LEU A 239 24.80 0.62 -25.05
CA LEU A 239 24.94 -0.43 -26.07
C LEU A 239 23.62 -1.15 -26.38
N ASP A 240 22.80 -1.39 -25.35
CA ASP A 240 21.46 -1.99 -25.50
C ASP A 240 20.57 -1.59 -24.31
N TYR A 241 19.26 -1.69 -24.47
CA TYR A 241 18.30 -1.32 -23.42
C TYR A 241 16.94 -2.01 -23.60
N TYR A 242 16.27 -2.25 -22.47
CA TYR A 242 14.89 -2.70 -22.38
C TYR A 242 14.17 -1.91 -21.28
N PRO A 243 12.89 -1.53 -21.48
CA PRO A 243 11.99 -1.92 -22.57
C PRO A 243 12.34 -1.28 -23.93
N LYS A 244 11.80 -1.83 -25.03
CA LYS A 244 11.83 -1.20 -26.35
C LYS A 244 10.60 -0.31 -26.57
N ASP A 245 10.64 0.50 -27.62
CA ASP A 245 9.58 1.46 -27.93
C ASP A 245 8.21 0.79 -28.09
N GLU A 246 7.17 1.45 -27.58
CA GLU A 246 5.77 1.01 -27.52
C GLU A 246 5.51 -0.29 -26.73
N GLN A 247 6.49 -0.79 -25.98
CA GLN A 247 6.32 -1.99 -25.16
C GLN A 247 5.38 -1.74 -23.97
N ALA A 248 4.49 -2.70 -23.73
CA ALA A 248 3.68 -2.74 -22.51
C ALA A 248 4.48 -3.32 -21.34
N ILE A 249 4.40 -2.65 -20.19
CA ILE A 249 5.07 -3.02 -18.94
C ILE A 249 4.05 -3.04 -17.79
N TRP A 250 4.24 -3.92 -16.81
CA TRP A 250 3.28 -4.15 -15.72
C TRP A 250 3.96 -4.76 -14.49
N GLY A 251 3.29 -4.67 -13.34
CA GLY A 251 3.80 -5.20 -12.07
C GLY A 251 5.19 -4.68 -11.73
N GLU A 252 6.07 -5.58 -11.28
CA GLU A 252 7.49 -5.31 -11.07
C GLU A 252 8.27 -5.58 -12.38
N TYR A 253 8.47 -4.51 -13.15
CA TYR A 253 9.15 -4.59 -14.43
C TYR A 253 10.64 -4.29 -14.32
N LYS A 254 11.49 -5.17 -14.83
CA LYS A 254 12.94 -5.00 -14.86
C LYS A 254 13.37 -4.16 -16.07
N ILE A 255 13.69 -2.89 -15.83
CA ILE A 255 14.41 -2.04 -16.77
C ILE A 255 15.87 -2.49 -16.77
N PHE A 256 16.42 -2.69 -17.97
CA PHE A 256 17.79 -3.14 -18.16
C PHE A 256 18.49 -2.25 -19.18
N VAL A 257 19.69 -1.79 -18.86
CA VAL A 257 20.54 -1.05 -19.78
C VAL A 257 21.91 -1.71 -19.79
N LYS A 258 22.38 -2.12 -20.97
CA LYS A 258 23.77 -2.47 -21.18
C LYS A 258 24.52 -1.22 -21.58
N ALA A 259 25.51 -0.84 -20.78
CA ALA A 259 26.31 0.36 -21.02
C ALA A 259 27.77 0.06 -20.72
N ARG A 260 28.67 0.91 -21.21
CA ARG A 260 30.08 0.84 -20.87
C ARG A 260 30.64 2.22 -20.59
N ASP A 261 31.53 2.28 -19.61
CA ASP A 261 32.49 3.35 -19.45
C ASP A 261 33.85 2.68 -19.20
N LEU A 262 34.88 3.08 -19.96
CA LEU A 262 36.16 2.36 -20.00
C LEU A 262 37.13 2.78 -18.90
N TYR A 263 36.95 3.96 -18.30
CA TYR A 263 37.93 4.52 -17.37
C TYR A 263 37.39 4.59 -15.95
N SER A 264 36.33 5.36 -15.69
CA SER A 264 35.73 5.47 -14.36
C SER A 264 34.72 4.36 -14.05
N GLY A 265 34.16 3.72 -15.09
CA GLY A 265 33.12 2.71 -14.97
C GLY A 265 31.76 3.30 -14.59
N LEU A 266 30.72 2.47 -14.66
CA LEU A 266 29.35 2.90 -14.36
C LEU A 266 29.15 3.15 -12.85
N ASN A 267 28.23 4.07 -12.53
CA ASN A 267 27.87 4.43 -11.16
C ASN A 267 26.40 4.10 -10.85
N ARG A 268 25.47 4.72 -11.57
CA ARG A 268 24.03 4.59 -11.31
C ARG A 268 23.19 4.78 -12.56
N ILE A 269 21.97 4.28 -12.49
CA ILE A 269 20.88 4.51 -13.44
C ILE A 269 19.82 5.35 -12.74
N GLU A 270 19.32 6.37 -13.44
CA GLU A 270 18.17 7.18 -13.03
C GLU A 270 17.05 6.96 -14.05
N ILE A 271 15.84 6.76 -13.55
CA ILE A 271 14.65 6.60 -14.38
C ILE A 271 13.63 7.68 -14.05
N SER A 272 12.96 8.19 -15.08
CA SER A 272 11.91 9.20 -14.98
C SER A 272 10.72 8.78 -15.86
N ILE A 273 9.55 8.58 -15.26
CA ILE A 273 8.33 8.16 -15.95
C ILE A 273 7.08 8.74 -15.28
N GLY A 274 6.28 9.51 -16.00
CA GLY A 274 5.00 10.03 -15.48
C GLY A 274 5.12 10.87 -14.19
N GLY A 275 6.25 11.55 -13.99
CA GLY A 275 6.55 12.31 -12.76
C GLY A 275 7.16 11.47 -11.63
N PHE A 276 7.27 10.15 -11.78
CA PHE A 276 8.03 9.28 -10.89
C PHE A 276 9.51 9.31 -11.29
N ASN A 277 10.39 9.67 -10.36
CA ASN A 277 11.84 9.67 -10.53
C ASN A 277 12.48 8.79 -9.45
N ASP A 278 13.42 7.94 -9.83
CA ASP A 278 14.16 7.10 -8.88
C ASP A 278 15.51 6.68 -9.49
N SER A 279 16.38 6.11 -8.65
CA SER A 279 17.72 5.70 -9.06
C SER A 279 18.13 4.36 -8.45
N SER A 280 19.08 3.68 -9.09
CA SER A 280 19.74 2.49 -8.56
C SER A 280 21.19 2.43 -8.99
N SER A 281 22.04 1.75 -8.23
CA SER A 281 23.45 1.54 -8.58
C SER A 281 23.58 0.64 -9.81
N CYS A 282 24.57 0.91 -10.66
CA CYS A 282 24.94 0.04 -11.76
C CYS A 282 25.93 -1.04 -11.33
N GLU A 283 25.94 -2.14 -12.08
CA GLU A 283 27.04 -3.10 -12.10
C GLU A 283 28.07 -2.70 -13.18
N LYS A 284 29.12 -3.50 -13.36
CA LYS A 284 30.29 -3.14 -14.18
C LYS A 284 29.96 -2.78 -15.63
N ASP A 285 29.09 -3.55 -16.28
CA ASP A 285 28.75 -3.41 -17.71
C ASP A 285 27.23 -3.34 -17.96
N SER A 286 26.44 -3.20 -16.90
CA SER A 286 24.99 -3.05 -17.01
C SER A 286 24.39 -2.34 -15.81
N CYS A 287 23.23 -1.73 -16.04
CA CYS A 287 22.41 -1.11 -15.02
C CYS A 287 21.03 -1.74 -15.03
N ILE A 288 20.52 -2.05 -13.85
CA ILE A 288 19.21 -2.67 -13.65
C ILE A 288 18.40 -1.79 -12.71
N TYR A 289 17.15 -1.53 -13.08
CA TYR A 289 16.18 -0.91 -12.19
C TYR A 289 14.88 -1.72 -12.21
N VAL A 290 14.34 -2.05 -11.04
CA VAL A 290 13.05 -2.74 -10.92
C VAL A 290 11.96 -1.70 -10.66
N LEU A 291 11.17 -1.42 -11.69
CA LEU A 291 10.05 -0.49 -11.62
C LEU A 291 8.80 -1.21 -11.13
N ASN A 292 8.31 -0.84 -9.95
CA ASN A 292 6.95 -1.16 -9.54
C ASN A 292 5.98 -0.21 -10.26
N THR A 293 5.39 -0.70 -11.35
CA THR A 293 4.46 0.07 -12.19
C THR A 293 3.15 0.38 -11.48
N GLY A 294 2.82 -0.25 -10.35
CA GLY A 294 1.67 0.12 -9.51
C GLY A 294 1.81 1.49 -8.84
N LYS A 295 3.01 2.08 -8.85
CA LYS A 295 3.26 3.47 -8.41
C LYS A 295 2.90 4.51 -9.47
N VAL A 296 2.60 4.08 -10.69
CA VAL A 296 2.31 4.96 -11.83
C VAL A 296 0.95 4.55 -12.42
N PRO A 297 -0.01 5.47 -12.63
CA PRO A 297 -1.31 5.12 -13.19
C PRO A 297 -1.18 4.47 -14.58
N ASP A 298 -2.12 3.60 -14.94
CA ASP A 298 -2.17 3.02 -16.28
C ASP A 298 -2.26 4.11 -17.36
N GLY A 299 -1.51 3.94 -18.46
CA GLY A 299 -1.42 4.94 -19.51
C GLY A 299 -0.19 4.79 -20.41
N ASN A 300 -0.10 5.67 -21.40
CA ASN A 300 1.07 5.77 -22.27
C ASN A 300 2.03 6.81 -21.70
N TYR A 301 3.31 6.47 -21.58
CA TYR A 301 4.32 7.32 -20.99
C TYR A 301 5.59 7.36 -21.83
N THR A 302 6.35 8.43 -21.63
CA THR A 302 7.75 8.50 -22.05
C THR A 302 8.63 8.17 -20.86
N LEU A 303 9.31 7.04 -20.91
CA LEU A 303 10.32 6.61 -19.95
C LEU A 303 11.66 7.22 -20.37
N ILE A 304 12.24 8.07 -19.52
CA ILE A 304 13.59 8.59 -19.67
C ILE A 304 14.50 7.74 -18.79
N ILE A 305 15.56 7.19 -19.38
CA ILE A 305 16.56 6.39 -18.67
C ILE A 305 17.90 7.08 -18.85
N THR A 306 18.56 7.41 -17.74
CA THR A 306 19.87 8.08 -17.73
C THR A 306 20.87 7.21 -16.97
N VAL A 307 22.01 6.92 -17.58
CA VAL A 307 23.11 6.17 -16.96
C VAL A 307 24.25 7.13 -16.68
N PHE A 308 24.77 7.09 -15.46
CA PHE A 308 25.89 7.90 -14.98
C PHE A 308 27.14 7.03 -14.75
N ASP A 309 28.31 7.59 -15.02
CA ASP A 309 29.60 7.04 -14.65
C ASP A 309 30.05 7.54 -13.25
N ASN A 310 31.23 7.12 -12.76
CA ASN A 310 31.75 7.54 -11.44
C ASN A 310 32.28 8.98 -11.41
N ALA A 311 32.40 9.63 -12.57
CA ALA A 311 32.77 11.02 -12.74
C ALA A 311 31.57 11.97 -12.89
N GLU A 312 30.33 11.45 -12.83
CA GLU A 312 29.06 12.16 -13.04
C GLU A 312 28.80 12.60 -14.50
N ASN A 313 29.50 12.01 -15.48
CA ASN A 313 29.10 12.08 -16.87
C ASN A 313 27.91 11.15 -17.10
N PHE A 314 27.05 11.46 -18.07
CA PHE A 314 25.86 10.67 -18.32
C PHE A 314 25.48 10.56 -19.79
N ALA A 315 24.72 9.50 -20.09
CA ALA A 315 24.00 9.32 -21.35
C ALA A 315 22.53 8.99 -21.06
N SER A 316 21.63 9.50 -21.89
CA SER A 316 20.19 9.31 -21.73
C SER A 316 19.54 8.74 -22.97
N ILE A 317 18.50 7.92 -22.77
CA ILE A 317 17.59 7.45 -23.80
C ILE A 317 16.14 7.74 -23.41
N SER A 318 15.28 7.84 -24.42
CA SER A 318 13.85 8.04 -24.24
C SER A 318 13.09 6.94 -24.96
N VAL A 319 12.20 6.26 -24.24
CA VAL A 319 11.44 5.10 -24.74
C VAL A 319 9.97 5.34 -24.46
N LYS A 320 9.11 5.18 -25.47
CA LYS A 320 7.66 5.17 -25.24
C LYS A 320 7.27 3.81 -24.68
N VAL A 321 6.53 3.82 -23.59
CA VAL A 321 6.04 2.60 -22.93
C VAL A 321 4.58 2.76 -22.58
N ARG A 322 3.91 1.64 -22.39
CA ARG A 322 2.55 1.62 -21.87
C ARG A 322 2.49 0.87 -20.56
N ILE A 323 1.97 1.50 -19.53
CA ILE A 323 1.69 0.87 -18.25
C ILE A 323 0.26 0.34 -18.28
N ASP A 324 0.09 -0.96 -18.01
CA ASP A 324 -1.23 -1.61 -17.92
C ASP A 324 -1.25 -2.66 -16.81
N ASN A 325 -1.84 -2.31 -15.66
CA ASN A 325 -1.94 -3.17 -14.48
C ASN A 325 -3.32 -3.80 -14.31
N ARG A 326 -4.20 -3.74 -15.31
CA ARG A 326 -5.57 -4.28 -15.22
C ARG A 326 -5.64 -5.75 -15.59
N ASN A 327 -6.15 -6.56 -14.68
CA ASN A 327 -6.54 -7.94 -14.97
C ASN A 327 -7.74 -7.96 -15.93
N PRO A 328 -7.82 -8.98 -16.82
CA PRO A 328 -9.05 -9.24 -17.55
C PRO A 328 -10.27 -9.37 -16.62
N VAL A 329 -11.44 -8.99 -17.12
CA VAL A 329 -12.73 -9.24 -16.43
C VAL A 329 -13.54 -10.22 -17.26
N LEU A 330 -14.06 -11.26 -16.61
CA LEU A 330 -14.83 -12.32 -17.26
C LEU A 330 -16.28 -12.26 -16.80
N THR A 331 -17.22 -12.38 -17.73
CA THR A 331 -18.65 -12.52 -17.46
C THR A 331 -19.25 -13.58 -18.37
N LEU A 332 -19.98 -14.54 -17.82
CA LEU A 332 -20.56 -15.64 -18.58
C LEU A 332 -22.06 -15.44 -18.76
N GLU A 333 -22.52 -15.43 -20.01
CA GLU A 333 -23.92 -15.45 -20.41
C GLU A 333 -24.29 -16.86 -20.88
N TYR A 334 -25.37 -17.41 -20.33
CA TYR A 334 -25.84 -18.76 -20.60
C TYR A 334 -27.34 -18.88 -20.26
N PRO A 335 -28.08 -19.87 -20.81
CA PRO A 335 -29.54 -19.92 -20.70
C PRO A 335 -30.06 -20.41 -19.34
N SER A 336 -29.41 -21.41 -18.74
CA SER A 336 -29.78 -22.03 -17.46
C SER A 336 -28.58 -22.78 -16.88
N ASP A 337 -28.61 -23.08 -15.58
CA ASP A 337 -27.64 -23.98 -14.94
C ASP A 337 -27.87 -25.45 -15.35
N TYR A 338 -29.09 -25.77 -15.82
CA TYR A 338 -29.50 -27.08 -16.33
C TYR A 338 -29.53 -27.05 -17.86
N LEU A 339 -28.74 -27.92 -18.50
CA LEU A 339 -28.50 -27.89 -19.93
C LEU A 339 -28.90 -29.21 -20.60
N SER A 340 -29.56 -29.11 -21.75
CA SER A 340 -29.93 -30.22 -22.63
C SER A 340 -29.66 -29.86 -24.10
N GLY A 341 -29.25 -30.85 -24.90
CA GLY A 341 -28.93 -30.67 -26.31
C GLY A 341 -27.75 -29.73 -26.59
N GLU A 342 -27.87 -28.93 -27.65
CA GLU A 342 -26.84 -28.00 -28.10
C GLU A 342 -27.01 -26.64 -27.42
N VAL A 343 -26.00 -26.21 -26.67
CA VAL A 343 -26.02 -24.96 -25.90
C VAL A 343 -24.81 -24.10 -26.25
N ALA A 344 -25.06 -22.80 -26.42
CA ALA A 344 -24.02 -21.79 -26.57
C ALA A 344 -23.76 -21.07 -25.23
N LEU A 345 -22.53 -21.18 -24.73
CA LEU A 345 -22.03 -20.41 -23.59
C LEU A 345 -21.22 -19.23 -24.12
N LYS A 346 -21.57 -18.02 -23.70
CA LYS A 346 -20.97 -16.78 -24.21
C LYS A 346 -20.20 -16.07 -23.09
N LEU A 347 -18.88 -16.07 -23.20
CA LEU A 347 -17.98 -15.41 -22.27
C LEU A 347 -17.64 -14.01 -22.80
N LEU A 348 -18.13 -12.99 -22.10
CA LEU A 348 -17.77 -11.59 -22.32
C LEU A 348 -16.46 -11.29 -21.60
N VAL A 349 -15.54 -10.63 -22.33
CA VAL A 349 -14.22 -10.26 -21.82
C VAL A 349 -14.11 -8.74 -21.76
N GLY A 350 -13.81 -8.21 -20.57
CA GLY A 350 -13.54 -6.80 -20.33
C GLY A 350 -12.07 -6.56 -19.93
N ASN A 351 -11.68 -5.28 -19.89
CA ASN A 351 -10.37 -4.84 -19.40
C ASN A 351 -9.14 -5.45 -20.10
N VAL A 352 -9.26 -5.76 -21.40
CA VAL A 352 -8.13 -6.22 -22.23
C VAL A 352 -8.13 -5.48 -23.57
N ARG A 353 -6.96 -5.40 -24.23
CA ARG A 353 -6.89 -4.94 -25.63
C ARG A 353 -6.77 -6.11 -26.60
N GLU A 354 -6.10 -7.17 -26.16
CA GLU A 354 -5.92 -8.41 -26.91
C GLU A 354 -6.24 -9.59 -25.99
N ILE A 355 -6.97 -10.57 -26.51
CA ILE A 355 -7.21 -11.84 -25.84
C ILE A 355 -6.12 -12.81 -26.27
N ARG A 356 -5.39 -13.34 -25.31
CA ARG A 356 -4.36 -14.37 -25.50
C ARG A 356 -4.76 -15.65 -24.78
N ASN A 357 -4.37 -16.78 -25.38
CA ASN A 357 -4.57 -18.13 -24.83
C ASN A 357 -5.98 -18.41 -24.25
N PRO A 358 -7.08 -18.09 -24.96
CA PRO A 358 -8.41 -18.29 -24.41
C PRO A 358 -8.81 -19.78 -24.47
N LYS A 359 -9.17 -20.34 -23.32
CA LYS A 359 -9.45 -21.77 -23.18
C LYS A 359 -10.49 -22.05 -22.11
N VAL A 360 -11.13 -23.21 -22.21
CA VAL A 360 -12.02 -23.77 -21.20
C VAL A 360 -11.55 -25.15 -20.80
N GLN A 361 -11.46 -25.39 -19.50
CA GLN A 361 -11.20 -26.69 -18.91
C GLN A 361 -12.51 -27.25 -18.35
N ILE A 362 -12.84 -28.48 -18.70
CA ILE A 362 -14.07 -29.15 -18.31
C ILE A 362 -13.69 -30.29 -17.37
N TYR A 363 -14.17 -30.21 -16.13
CA TYR A 363 -14.02 -31.21 -15.09
C TYR A 363 -15.27 -32.06 -15.03
N GLN A 364 -15.09 -33.37 -15.20
CA GLN A 364 -16.12 -34.40 -15.09
C GLN A 364 -15.66 -35.47 -14.11
N PRO A 365 -16.56 -36.27 -13.51
CA PRO A 365 -16.17 -37.35 -12.61
C PRO A 365 -15.17 -38.31 -13.27
N GLY A 366 -13.90 -38.28 -12.82
CA GLY A 366 -12.83 -39.16 -13.30
C GLY A 366 -12.06 -38.71 -14.55
N ALA A 367 -12.34 -37.53 -15.13
CA ALA A 367 -11.59 -37.02 -16.28
C ALA A 367 -11.59 -35.48 -16.38
N THR A 368 -10.65 -34.94 -17.15
CA THR A 368 -10.56 -33.51 -17.47
C THR A 368 -10.28 -33.36 -18.96
N SER A 369 -10.95 -32.42 -19.62
CA SER A 369 -10.66 -32.03 -21.00
C SER A 369 -10.41 -30.53 -21.10
N GLU A 370 -9.65 -30.12 -22.10
CA GLU A 370 -9.38 -28.71 -22.39
C GLU A 370 -9.77 -28.42 -23.84
N SER A 371 -10.31 -27.24 -24.10
CA SER A 371 -10.65 -26.79 -25.45
C SER A 371 -10.38 -25.29 -25.61
N PRO A 372 -9.86 -24.84 -26.76
CA PRO A 372 -9.71 -23.42 -27.04
C PRO A 372 -11.09 -22.77 -27.19
N LEU A 373 -11.19 -21.49 -26.82
CA LEU A 373 -12.39 -20.69 -27.04
C LEU A 373 -12.28 -19.93 -28.37
N ASN A 374 -13.38 -19.84 -29.10
CA ASN A 374 -13.45 -19.00 -30.29
C ASN A 374 -13.85 -17.57 -29.89
N CYS A 375 -12.92 -16.62 -29.98
CA CYS A 375 -13.10 -15.26 -29.51
C CYS A 375 -13.08 -14.24 -30.66
N GLN A 376 -14.10 -13.39 -30.71
CA GLN A 376 -14.18 -12.26 -31.65
C GLN A 376 -14.79 -11.04 -30.94
N ASN A 377 -14.19 -9.86 -31.13
CA ASN A 377 -14.65 -8.59 -30.54
C ASN A 377 -14.91 -8.68 -29.02
N PHE A 378 -13.97 -9.28 -28.29
CA PHE A 378 -14.05 -9.49 -26.83
C PHE A 378 -15.22 -10.37 -26.35
N VAL A 379 -15.78 -11.17 -27.26
CA VAL A 379 -16.79 -12.18 -26.97
C VAL A 379 -16.25 -13.53 -27.38
N CYS A 380 -16.17 -14.46 -26.43
CA CYS A 380 -15.76 -15.83 -26.66
C CYS A 380 -16.99 -16.75 -26.60
N ILE A 381 -17.18 -17.59 -27.62
CA ILE A 381 -18.30 -18.53 -27.69
C ILE A 381 -17.76 -19.95 -27.53
N PHE A 382 -18.39 -20.70 -26.62
CA PHE A 382 -18.20 -22.13 -26.47
C PHE A 382 -19.51 -22.86 -26.77
N LEU A 383 -19.48 -23.75 -27.76
CA LEU A 383 -20.63 -24.60 -28.10
C LEU A 383 -20.43 -25.95 -27.43
N VAL A 384 -21.43 -26.41 -26.68
CA VAL A 384 -21.46 -27.72 -26.05
C VAL A 384 -22.69 -28.49 -26.49
N ASP A 385 -22.49 -29.72 -26.96
CA ASP A 385 -23.57 -30.69 -27.16
C ASP A 385 -23.60 -31.64 -25.96
N THR A 386 -24.58 -31.45 -25.07
CA THR A 386 -24.70 -32.25 -23.85
C THR A 386 -25.09 -33.70 -24.14
N LYS A 387 -25.56 -34.03 -25.35
CA LYS A 387 -25.88 -35.43 -25.73
C LYS A 387 -24.65 -36.30 -25.92
N ALA A 388 -23.48 -35.69 -26.10
CA ALA A 388 -22.21 -36.40 -26.14
C ALA A 388 -21.74 -36.85 -24.73
N TYR A 389 -22.44 -36.43 -23.68
CA TYR A 389 -22.10 -36.65 -22.29
C TYR A 389 -23.21 -37.41 -21.58
N ARG A 390 -22.88 -38.02 -20.45
CA ARG A 390 -23.89 -38.59 -19.55
C ARG A 390 -24.49 -37.48 -18.72
N ASP A 391 -25.71 -37.69 -18.26
CA ASP A 391 -26.32 -36.77 -17.32
C ASP A 391 -25.51 -36.76 -16.02
N GLY A 392 -25.33 -35.56 -15.47
CA GLY A 392 -24.40 -35.36 -14.36
C GLY A 392 -23.97 -33.91 -14.18
N THR A 393 -23.10 -33.72 -13.20
CA THR A 393 -22.55 -32.41 -12.84
C THR A 393 -21.19 -32.19 -13.49
N TYR A 394 -21.03 -31.05 -14.15
CA TYR A 394 -19.82 -30.67 -14.87
C TYR A 394 -19.36 -29.28 -14.44
N THR A 395 -18.07 -29.12 -14.14
CA THR A 395 -17.49 -27.80 -13.78
C THR A 395 -16.59 -27.30 -14.90
N PHE A 396 -16.87 -26.10 -15.38
CA PHE A 396 -16.18 -25.43 -16.46
C PHE A 396 -15.33 -24.30 -15.89
N VAL A 397 -14.05 -24.28 -16.22
CA VAL A 397 -13.12 -23.21 -15.87
C VAL A 397 -12.68 -22.52 -17.15
N PHE A 398 -13.26 -21.36 -17.41
CA PHE A 398 -12.86 -20.48 -18.51
C PHE A 398 -11.63 -19.70 -18.07
N SER A 399 -10.63 -19.57 -18.94
CA SER A 399 -9.42 -18.79 -18.67
C SER A 399 -8.95 -18.05 -19.92
N ILE A 400 -8.43 -16.86 -19.71
CA ILE A 400 -7.83 -16.02 -20.75
C ILE A 400 -6.61 -15.30 -20.18
N GLN A 401 -5.74 -14.85 -21.07
CA GLN A 401 -4.66 -13.93 -20.76
C GLN A 401 -4.86 -12.61 -21.52
N ASN A 402 -4.41 -11.50 -20.97
CA ASN A 402 -4.34 -10.23 -21.70
C ASN A 402 -3.02 -10.11 -22.51
N GLU A 403 -2.81 -8.98 -23.17
CA GLU A 403 -1.61 -8.74 -23.98
C GLU A 403 -0.28 -8.78 -23.21
N VAL A 404 -0.32 -8.58 -21.89
CA VAL A 404 0.82 -8.60 -20.97
C VAL A 404 0.95 -9.95 -20.23
N GLY A 405 0.13 -10.94 -20.59
CA GLY A 405 0.21 -12.30 -20.04
C GLY A 405 -0.41 -12.48 -18.65
N MET A 406 -1.13 -11.49 -18.12
CA MET A 406 -1.90 -11.64 -16.89
C MET A 406 -3.11 -12.52 -17.15
N GLU A 407 -3.27 -13.58 -16.35
CA GLU A 407 -4.32 -14.59 -16.50
C GLU A 407 -5.50 -14.32 -15.56
N THR A 408 -6.72 -14.55 -16.03
CA THR A 408 -7.93 -14.55 -15.21
C THR A 408 -8.79 -15.74 -15.58
N SER A 409 -9.39 -16.36 -14.56
CA SER A 409 -10.27 -17.51 -14.73
C SER A 409 -11.64 -17.30 -14.09
N LEU A 410 -12.65 -17.97 -14.66
CA LEU A 410 -14.03 -17.99 -14.19
C LEU A 410 -14.49 -19.45 -14.14
N SER A 411 -14.93 -19.89 -12.96
CA SER A 411 -15.46 -21.25 -12.75
C SER A 411 -16.99 -21.22 -12.69
N LYS A 412 -17.65 -22.14 -13.42
CA LYS A 412 -19.09 -22.34 -13.38
C LYS A 412 -19.45 -23.81 -13.45
N THR A 413 -20.37 -24.26 -12.61
CA THR A 413 -20.91 -25.61 -12.62
C THR A 413 -22.24 -25.65 -13.38
N PHE A 414 -22.40 -26.67 -14.23
CA PHE A 414 -23.59 -26.97 -15.01
C PHE A 414 -24.08 -28.39 -14.71
N TYR A 415 -25.38 -28.61 -14.87
CA TYR A 415 -26.04 -29.90 -14.75
C TYR A 415 -26.51 -30.33 -16.13
N PHE A 416 -25.90 -31.39 -16.68
CA PHE A 416 -26.35 -31.95 -17.94
C PHE A 416 -27.48 -32.92 -17.65
N ASP A 417 -28.61 -32.70 -18.28
CA ASP A 417 -29.81 -33.51 -18.12
C ASP A 417 -30.52 -33.62 -19.47
N ASN A 418 -30.25 -34.72 -20.17
CA ASN A 418 -30.87 -35.07 -21.43
C ASN A 418 -31.99 -36.11 -21.26
N THR A 419 -32.27 -36.51 -20.01
CA THR A 419 -33.26 -37.54 -19.70
C THR A 419 -34.62 -36.86 -19.52
N LYS A 420 -35.65 -37.44 -20.15
CA LYS A 420 -37.02 -36.94 -19.96
C LYS A 420 -37.52 -37.31 -18.56
N PRO A 421 -38.33 -36.45 -17.93
CA PRO A 421 -38.93 -36.78 -16.65
C PRO A 421 -39.89 -37.97 -16.78
N ILE A 422 -40.10 -38.70 -15.69
CA ILE A 422 -41.08 -39.78 -15.62
C ILE A 422 -42.44 -39.17 -15.24
N LEU A 423 -43.45 -39.37 -16.08
CA LEU A 423 -44.84 -38.94 -15.84
C LEU A 423 -45.70 -40.13 -15.41
N LEU A 424 -46.52 -39.93 -14.37
CA LEU A 424 -47.48 -40.92 -13.87
C LEU A 424 -48.87 -40.27 -13.75
N VAL A 425 -49.82 -40.72 -14.55
CA VAL A 425 -51.17 -40.12 -14.60
C VAL A 425 -52.24 -41.10 -14.08
N SER A 426 -53.05 -40.66 -13.12
CA SER A 426 -54.23 -41.40 -12.66
C SER A 426 -55.40 -41.33 -13.66
N ASN A 427 -56.36 -42.24 -13.57
CA ASN A 427 -57.55 -42.15 -14.42
C ASN A 427 -58.40 -40.94 -13.98
N PRO A 428 -58.75 -40.03 -14.92
CA PRO A 428 -59.56 -38.87 -14.59
C PRO A 428 -60.98 -39.30 -14.20
N VAL A 429 -61.58 -38.61 -13.23
CA VAL A 429 -62.92 -38.91 -12.71
C VAL A 429 -63.87 -37.76 -13.04
N TYR A 430 -65.05 -38.07 -13.57
CA TYR A 430 -66.11 -37.08 -13.81
C TYR A 430 -67.26 -37.26 -12.82
N GLU A 431 -67.48 -36.26 -11.97
CA GLU A 431 -68.55 -36.24 -10.99
C GLU A 431 -69.12 -34.82 -10.86
N ASN A 432 -70.45 -34.69 -10.80
CA ASN A 432 -71.15 -33.41 -10.60
C ASN A 432 -70.64 -32.25 -11.50
N ASN A 433 -70.51 -32.48 -12.82
CA ASN A 433 -70.00 -31.51 -13.80
C ASN A 433 -68.56 -31.01 -13.54
N THR A 434 -67.77 -31.79 -12.80
CA THR A 434 -66.37 -31.48 -12.50
C THR A 434 -65.51 -32.67 -12.89
N ILE A 435 -64.42 -32.40 -13.60
CA ILE A 435 -63.38 -33.38 -13.90
C ILE A 435 -62.30 -33.24 -12.82
N PHE A 436 -62.00 -34.32 -12.13
CA PHE A 436 -60.89 -34.40 -11.19
C PHE A 436 -59.73 -35.13 -11.85
N VAL A 437 -58.55 -34.53 -11.74
CA VAL A 437 -57.31 -35.04 -12.35
C VAL A 437 -56.20 -35.05 -11.31
N SER A 438 -55.41 -36.12 -11.34
CA SER A 438 -54.21 -36.24 -10.50
C SER A 438 -53.09 -36.89 -11.31
N PHE A 439 -51.91 -36.27 -11.31
CA PHE A 439 -50.72 -36.79 -11.98
C PHE A 439 -49.47 -36.39 -11.21
N GLY A 440 -48.42 -37.20 -11.32
CA GLY A 440 -47.15 -36.98 -10.65
C GLY A 440 -45.98 -37.05 -11.62
N GLY A 441 -44.89 -36.38 -11.25
CA GLY A 441 -43.64 -36.36 -12.00
C GLY A 441 -42.47 -36.81 -11.13
N MET A 442 -41.49 -37.45 -11.73
CA MET A 442 -40.20 -37.77 -11.10
C MET A 442 -39.04 -37.44 -12.04
N ASP A 443 -38.01 -36.78 -11.52
CA ASP A 443 -36.76 -36.54 -12.23
C ASP A 443 -35.56 -36.45 -11.26
N ASP A 444 -34.39 -36.90 -11.69
CA ASP A 444 -33.18 -36.96 -10.85
C ASP A 444 -32.48 -35.61 -10.70
N PHE A 445 -32.60 -34.71 -11.69
CA PHE A 445 -32.02 -33.36 -11.73
C PHE A 445 -33.03 -32.26 -11.42
N GLY A 446 -34.33 -32.55 -11.56
CA GLY A 446 -35.44 -31.79 -11.00
C GLY A 446 -36.51 -31.42 -12.02
N LEU A 447 -37.68 -31.05 -11.52
CA LEU A 447 -38.90 -30.76 -12.26
C LEU A 447 -39.26 -29.29 -12.17
N ASN A 448 -39.74 -28.75 -13.29
CA ASN A 448 -40.30 -27.42 -13.34
C ASN A 448 -41.79 -27.47 -12.97
N GLU A 449 -42.05 -27.26 -11.68
CA GLU A 449 -43.39 -27.32 -11.09
C GLU A 449 -44.40 -26.29 -11.65
N ASN A 450 -43.91 -25.22 -12.28
CA ASN A 450 -44.75 -24.18 -12.87
C ASN A 450 -45.03 -24.41 -14.36
N SER A 451 -44.46 -25.47 -14.94
CA SER A 451 -44.60 -25.81 -16.36
C SER A 451 -45.43 -27.07 -16.58
N SER A 452 -46.15 -27.58 -15.57
CA SER A 452 -47.03 -28.75 -15.74
C SER A 452 -48.32 -28.35 -16.45
N LEU A 453 -48.70 -29.08 -17.49
CA LEU A 453 -49.79 -28.72 -18.40
C LEU A 453 -50.84 -29.84 -18.48
N ILE A 454 -52.10 -29.43 -18.61
CA ILE A 454 -53.21 -30.26 -19.06
C ILE A 454 -53.79 -29.64 -20.33
N GLU A 455 -53.98 -30.43 -21.37
CA GLU A 455 -54.70 -30.05 -22.57
C GLU A 455 -56.03 -30.81 -22.64
N PHE A 456 -57.14 -30.07 -22.67
CA PHE A 456 -58.49 -30.62 -22.74
C PHE A 456 -59.38 -29.78 -23.64
N LEU A 457 -60.00 -30.42 -24.64
CA LEU A 457 -60.85 -29.78 -25.66
C LEU A 457 -60.17 -28.57 -26.34
N GLY A 458 -58.87 -28.67 -26.61
CA GLY A 458 -58.06 -27.59 -27.22
C GLY A 458 -57.70 -26.43 -26.29
N ASN A 459 -58.00 -26.52 -24.99
CA ASN A 459 -57.57 -25.53 -23.98
C ASN A 459 -56.40 -26.09 -23.18
N ILE A 460 -55.39 -25.24 -22.93
CA ILE A 460 -54.22 -25.57 -22.10
C ILE A 460 -54.41 -24.96 -20.72
N TYR A 461 -54.28 -25.78 -19.69
CA TYR A 461 -54.34 -25.42 -18.28
C TYR A 461 -52.96 -25.63 -17.65
N ILE A 462 -52.41 -24.58 -17.05
CA ILE A 462 -51.18 -24.69 -16.26
C ILE A 462 -51.56 -25.12 -14.85
N VAL A 463 -51.06 -26.28 -14.42
CA VAL A 463 -51.37 -26.86 -13.13
C VAL A 463 -50.24 -26.58 -12.16
N LYS A 464 -50.58 -26.06 -10.98
CA LYS A 464 -49.61 -25.92 -9.88
C LYS A 464 -49.50 -27.23 -9.14
N CYS A 465 -48.28 -27.74 -9.05
CA CYS A 465 -48.00 -29.00 -8.37
C CYS A 465 -47.43 -28.75 -6.98
N ARG A 466 -47.68 -29.68 -6.05
CA ARG A 466 -47.02 -29.73 -4.75
C ARG A 466 -45.73 -30.54 -4.87
N LYS A 467 -44.65 -30.04 -4.28
CA LYS A 467 -43.40 -30.80 -4.11
C LYS A 467 -43.60 -31.91 -3.08
N LEU A 468 -43.23 -33.12 -3.44
CA LEU A 468 -43.14 -34.26 -2.52
C LEU A 468 -41.71 -34.49 -2.05
N VAL A 469 -40.76 -34.34 -2.97
CA VAL A 469 -39.32 -34.24 -2.70
C VAL A 469 -38.85 -33.02 -3.46
N GLU A 470 -38.08 -32.16 -2.80
CA GLU A 470 -37.68 -30.86 -3.34
C GLU A 470 -37.13 -31.00 -4.77
N ASN A 471 -37.87 -30.40 -5.71
CA ASN A 471 -37.69 -30.42 -7.16
C ASN A 471 -37.63 -31.81 -7.82
N LYS A 472 -37.39 -32.93 -7.13
CA LYS A 472 -37.28 -34.25 -7.76
C LYS A 472 -38.60 -34.96 -7.98
N ARG A 473 -39.61 -34.65 -7.16
CA ARG A 473 -40.91 -35.32 -7.24
C ARG A 473 -42.03 -34.34 -6.99
N ILE A 474 -43.01 -34.34 -7.88
CA ILE A 474 -44.18 -33.48 -7.80
C ILE A 474 -45.45 -34.32 -7.85
N LEU A 475 -46.50 -33.82 -7.21
CA LEU A 475 -47.87 -34.29 -7.36
C LEU A 475 -48.73 -33.10 -7.76
N CYS A 476 -49.54 -33.27 -8.79
CA CYS A 476 -50.36 -32.24 -9.39
C CYS A 476 -51.81 -32.71 -9.28
N GLU A 477 -52.67 -31.91 -8.64
CA GLU A 477 -54.09 -32.19 -8.48
C GLU A 477 -54.85 -30.96 -8.94
N ASP A 478 -55.81 -31.14 -9.84
CA ASP A 478 -56.65 -30.04 -10.33
C ASP A 478 -58.09 -30.49 -10.53
N LYS A 479 -58.97 -29.49 -10.68
CA LYS A 479 -60.39 -29.70 -11.00
C LYS A 479 -60.80 -28.79 -12.15
N ILE A 480 -61.45 -29.37 -13.16
CA ILE A 480 -61.94 -28.65 -14.33
C ILE A 480 -63.46 -28.69 -14.30
N GLU A 481 -64.09 -27.55 -13.98
CA GLU A 481 -65.55 -27.41 -13.97
C GLU A 481 -66.06 -27.30 -15.43
N LYS A 482 -66.68 -28.38 -15.91
CA LYS A 482 -67.19 -28.45 -17.29
C LYS A 482 -68.37 -29.41 -17.36
N ARG A 483 -69.48 -28.93 -17.93
CA ARG A 483 -70.59 -29.81 -18.31
C ARG A 483 -70.24 -30.56 -19.59
N LEU A 484 -70.29 -31.89 -19.53
CA LEU A 484 -70.01 -32.79 -20.65
C LEU A 484 -71.23 -33.66 -20.96
N ASP A 485 -71.41 -33.96 -22.25
CA ASP A 485 -72.39 -34.95 -22.70
C ASP A 485 -71.82 -36.37 -22.51
N PRO A 486 -72.66 -37.41 -22.44
CA PRO A 486 -72.16 -38.79 -22.36
C PRO A 486 -71.27 -39.14 -23.55
N GLY A 487 -70.09 -39.67 -23.28
CA GLY A 487 -69.08 -39.95 -24.30
C GLY A 487 -67.67 -40.09 -23.73
N ASN A 488 -66.73 -40.38 -24.62
CA ASN A 488 -65.31 -40.50 -24.29
C ASN A 488 -64.58 -39.23 -24.72
N TYR A 489 -63.81 -38.65 -23.80
CA TYR A 489 -63.00 -37.46 -24.05
C TYR A 489 -61.53 -37.75 -23.76
N THR A 490 -60.62 -37.19 -24.57
CA THR A 490 -59.17 -37.33 -24.35
C THR A 490 -58.63 -36.13 -23.55
N ILE A 491 -57.81 -36.40 -22.55
CA ILE A 491 -57.06 -35.41 -21.78
C ILE A 491 -55.57 -35.70 -21.94
N ARG A 492 -54.78 -34.72 -22.39
CA ARG A 492 -53.31 -34.84 -22.50
C ARG A 492 -52.66 -34.14 -21.31
N PHE A 493 -51.69 -34.80 -20.70
CA PHE A 493 -50.91 -34.32 -19.56
C PHE A 493 -49.47 -34.15 -20.00
N GLU A 494 -48.79 -33.10 -19.57
CA GLU A 494 -47.38 -32.87 -19.90
C GLU A 494 -46.64 -32.24 -18.71
N ILE A 495 -45.43 -32.73 -18.43
CA ILE A 495 -44.52 -32.19 -17.40
C ILE A 495 -43.16 -31.90 -18.01
N PHE A 496 -42.43 -30.96 -17.42
CA PHE A 496 -41.10 -30.54 -17.86
C PHE A 496 -40.10 -30.64 -16.70
N ASP A 497 -38.87 -31.03 -17.00
CA ASP A 497 -37.74 -30.92 -16.08
C ASP A 497 -37.12 -29.51 -16.08
N LEU A 498 -36.06 -29.32 -15.29
CA LEU A 498 -35.32 -28.05 -15.21
C LEU A 498 -34.43 -27.77 -16.43
N ALA A 499 -34.07 -28.81 -17.20
CA ALA A 499 -33.36 -28.72 -18.48
C ALA A 499 -34.33 -28.59 -19.68
N ASN A 500 -35.62 -28.44 -19.41
CA ASN A 500 -36.71 -28.28 -20.36
C ASN A 500 -36.97 -29.51 -21.27
N ASN A 501 -36.58 -30.72 -20.86
CA ASN A 501 -37.10 -31.93 -21.48
C ASN A 501 -38.53 -32.21 -20.98
N SER A 502 -39.38 -32.78 -21.84
CA SER A 502 -40.78 -33.01 -21.52
C SER A 502 -41.23 -34.45 -21.70
N ALA A 503 -42.20 -34.86 -20.87
CA ALA A 503 -42.92 -36.12 -20.98
C ALA A 503 -44.42 -35.85 -20.99
N SER A 504 -45.14 -36.55 -21.87
CA SER A 504 -46.59 -36.39 -22.02
C SER A 504 -47.32 -37.72 -22.15
N GLU A 505 -48.53 -37.80 -21.57
CA GLU A 505 -49.42 -38.97 -21.62
C GLU A 505 -50.86 -38.54 -21.88
N GLU A 506 -51.65 -39.37 -22.57
CA GLU A 506 -53.08 -39.16 -22.79
C GLU A 506 -53.93 -40.16 -22.00
N LYS A 507 -54.99 -39.68 -21.36
CA LYS A 507 -56.03 -40.53 -20.72
C LYS A 507 -57.40 -40.27 -21.32
N THR A 508 -58.19 -41.33 -21.40
CA THR A 508 -59.59 -41.27 -21.79
C THR A 508 -60.47 -41.08 -20.56
N LEU A 509 -61.27 -40.02 -20.55
CA LEU A 509 -62.35 -39.78 -19.59
C LEU A 509 -63.67 -40.33 -20.16
N GLU A 510 -64.28 -41.30 -19.48
CA GLU A 510 -65.61 -41.82 -19.82
C GLU A 510 -66.70 -41.09 -19.01
N VAL A 511 -67.59 -40.39 -19.71
CA VAL A 511 -68.78 -39.74 -19.12
C VAL A 511 -69.99 -40.64 -19.30
N LYS A 512 -70.46 -41.24 -18.19
CA LYS A 512 -71.60 -42.16 -18.19
C LYS A 512 -72.94 -41.41 -18.21
N PRO A 513 -73.98 -41.99 -18.84
CA PRO A 513 -75.33 -41.43 -18.80
C PRO A 513 -75.92 -41.49 -17.38
N LEU A 514 -76.67 -40.46 -16.97
CA LEU A 514 -77.37 -40.43 -15.68
C LEU A 514 -78.42 -41.56 -15.62
N ILE A 515 -78.26 -42.49 -14.68
CA ILE A 515 -79.27 -43.51 -14.37
C ILE A 515 -80.08 -43.01 -13.15
N ILE A 516 -81.38 -42.75 -13.34
CA ILE A 516 -82.30 -42.36 -12.25
C ILE A 516 -82.87 -43.66 -11.64
N PRO A 517 -82.66 -43.99 -10.35
CA PRO A 517 -83.25 -45.17 -9.74
C PRO A 517 -84.72 -44.92 -9.34
N ILE A 518 -85.60 -45.88 -9.64
CA ILE A 518 -86.98 -45.93 -9.13
C ILE A 518 -86.95 -46.79 -7.85
N GLU A 519 -87.33 -46.23 -6.70
CA GLU A 519 -87.47 -46.95 -5.42
C GLU A 519 -88.77 -47.79 -5.39
N GLU A 520 -88.66 -49.09 -5.09
CA GLU A 520 -89.76 -49.88 -4.54
C GLU A 520 -89.40 -50.41 -3.13
N LYS A 521 -90.27 -50.07 -2.17
CA LYS A 521 -90.26 -50.47 -0.76
C LYS A 521 -90.39 -51.99 -0.59
N LYS A 522 -89.64 -52.57 0.35
CA LYS A 522 -90.14 -53.67 1.21
C LYS A 522 -89.49 -53.71 2.60
N THR A 523 -90.38 -53.57 3.58
CA THR A 523 -90.49 -54.12 4.95
C THR A 523 -89.32 -54.85 5.63
N THR A 524 -89.13 -54.43 6.88
CA THR A 524 -88.38 -55.03 8.00
C THR A 524 -88.80 -56.45 8.40
N GLU A 525 -87.81 -57.31 8.70
CA GLU A 525 -87.87 -58.35 9.74
C GLU A 525 -86.49 -58.50 10.42
N ASN A 526 -86.52 -58.69 11.73
CA ASN A 526 -85.44 -58.75 12.74
C ASN A 526 -85.14 -60.26 12.99
N LEU A 527 -83.92 -60.79 13.16
CA LEU A 527 -83.03 -60.70 14.33
C LEU A 527 -81.73 -61.57 14.11
N THR A 528 -80.61 -61.05 14.64
CA THR A 528 -79.46 -61.74 15.30
C THR A 528 -78.68 -62.88 14.61
N SER A 529 -77.40 -62.66 14.30
CA SER A 529 -76.25 -63.15 15.10
C SER A 529 -74.89 -62.79 14.48
N THR A 530 -73.99 -62.27 15.34
CA THR A 530 -72.50 -62.26 15.27
C THR A 530 -71.81 -61.70 14.01
N ALA A 531 -71.22 -60.52 14.21
CA ALA A 531 -70.30 -59.86 13.29
C ALA A 531 -68.87 -60.43 13.41
N GLU A 532 -68.33 -60.94 12.31
CA GLU A 532 -66.90 -60.90 12.01
C GLU A 532 -66.69 -59.84 10.92
N ASP A 533 -66.10 -58.71 11.31
CA ASP A 533 -65.89 -57.54 10.49
C ASP A 533 -64.64 -57.74 9.62
N ALA A 534 -64.83 -58.24 8.41
CA ALA A 534 -63.86 -58.09 7.33
C ALA A 534 -64.14 -56.76 6.62
N ARG A 535 -63.53 -55.67 7.10
CA ARG A 535 -63.40 -54.42 6.35
C ARG A 535 -61.93 -54.12 6.08
N GLY A 536 -61.51 -54.44 4.85
CA GLY A 536 -60.42 -53.71 4.22
C GLY A 536 -60.82 -52.24 4.08
N ASN A 537 -59.99 -51.36 4.62
CA ASN A 537 -60.12 -49.92 4.47
C ASN A 537 -59.95 -49.54 2.99
N LYS A 538 -61.06 -49.30 2.27
CA LYS A 538 -61.08 -48.50 1.05
C LYS A 538 -61.41 -47.06 1.43
N ILE A 539 -60.45 -46.16 1.25
CA ILE A 539 -60.65 -44.72 1.30
C ILE A 539 -60.76 -44.26 -0.16
N SER A 540 -61.96 -43.94 -0.61
CA SER A 540 -62.20 -43.31 -1.92
C SER A 540 -61.96 -41.81 -1.79
N THR A 541 -61.11 -41.26 -2.66
CA THR A 541 -60.94 -39.80 -2.84
C THR A 541 -61.51 -39.40 -4.20
N PRO A 542 -61.94 -38.14 -4.39
CA PRO A 542 -62.51 -37.68 -5.66
C PRO A 542 -61.48 -37.56 -6.80
N PHE A 543 -60.17 -37.71 -6.53
CA PHE A 543 -59.08 -37.44 -7.48
C PHE A 543 -58.59 -38.66 -8.29
N GLY A 544 -59.34 -39.77 -8.26
CA GLY A 544 -58.93 -41.03 -8.90
C GLY A 544 -57.96 -41.84 -8.03
N GLU A 545 -57.99 -43.18 -8.18
CA GLU A 545 -57.10 -44.07 -7.43
C GLU A 545 -55.83 -44.36 -8.26
N PHE A 546 -54.66 -44.00 -7.72
CA PHE A 546 -53.39 -44.54 -8.23
C PHE A 546 -53.27 -46.01 -7.84
N GLU A 547 -52.73 -46.85 -8.73
CA GLU A 547 -52.37 -48.21 -8.36
C GLU A 547 -51.28 -48.21 -7.25
N PRO A 548 -51.24 -49.21 -6.35
CA PRO A 548 -50.28 -49.25 -5.23
C PRO A 548 -48.81 -49.09 -5.65
N PHE A 549 -48.45 -49.58 -6.83
CA PHE A 549 -47.11 -49.42 -7.40
C PHE A 549 -46.81 -47.97 -7.83
N GLN A 550 -47.80 -47.25 -8.36
CA GLN A 550 -47.67 -45.84 -8.74
C GLN A 550 -47.58 -44.93 -7.50
N LEU A 551 -48.31 -45.26 -6.43
CA LEU A 551 -48.16 -44.58 -5.14
C LEU A 551 -46.75 -44.79 -4.56
N ALA A 552 -46.23 -46.02 -4.60
CA ALA A 552 -44.88 -46.32 -4.13
C ALA A 552 -43.80 -45.57 -4.93
N LEU A 553 -43.96 -45.46 -6.25
CA LEU A 553 -43.09 -44.67 -7.12
C LEU A 553 -43.13 -43.18 -6.79
N ILE A 554 -44.31 -42.57 -6.72
CA ILE A 554 -44.51 -41.13 -6.47
C ILE A 554 -44.03 -40.75 -5.06
N PHE A 555 -44.40 -41.52 -4.03
CA PHE A 555 -44.12 -41.22 -2.62
C PHE A 555 -42.82 -41.84 -2.08
N GLY A 556 -42.12 -42.67 -2.86
CA GLY A 556 -40.80 -43.20 -2.51
C GLY A 556 -40.82 -44.32 -1.48
N VAL A 557 -41.92 -45.08 -1.42
CA VAL A 557 -42.10 -46.17 -0.45
C VAL A 557 -41.46 -47.45 -1.01
N PRO A 558 -40.45 -48.06 -0.34
CA PRO A 558 -39.82 -49.29 -0.82
C PRO A 558 -40.82 -50.47 -0.79
N ILE A 559 -40.98 -51.17 -1.92
CA ILE A 559 -42.03 -52.18 -2.15
C ILE A 559 -41.74 -53.54 -1.48
N PHE A 560 -40.74 -53.65 -0.60
CA PHE A 560 -40.29 -54.97 -0.08
C PHE A 560 -40.17 -55.13 1.44
N THR A 561 -40.75 -54.26 2.27
CA THR A 561 -40.64 -54.37 3.73
C THR A 561 -41.99 -54.35 4.45
N THR A 562 -42.83 -55.36 4.21
CA THR A 562 -43.95 -55.70 5.12
C THR A 562 -43.92 -57.14 5.62
N LEU A 563 -42.90 -57.93 5.31
CA LEU A 563 -42.67 -59.23 5.96
C LEU A 563 -41.18 -59.41 6.26
N LEU A 564 -40.88 -59.70 7.53
CA LEU A 564 -39.58 -60.12 8.09
C LEU A 564 -38.58 -59.02 8.46
N VAL A 565 -38.85 -58.29 9.54
CA VAL A 565 -37.78 -57.83 10.44
C VAL A 565 -38.23 -57.98 11.89
N ILE A 566 -37.54 -58.89 12.60
CA ILE A 566 -37.06 -58.91 14.00
C ILE A 566 -36.66 -60.39 14.23
N PRO A 567 -35.47 -60.77 14.78
CA PRO A 567 -34.35 -59.99 15.30
C PRO A 567 -32.97 -60.44 14.73
N LEU A 568 -32.04 -59.50 14.50
CA LEU A 568 -30.59 -59.83 14.56
C LEU A 568 -29.75 -58.59 14.89
N TYR A 569 -30.13 -57.92 15.98
CA TYR A 569 -29.21 -57.08 16.74
C TYR A 569 -28.66 -57.96 17.87
N TYR A 570 -27.57 -58.70 17.62
CA TYR A 570 -26.64 -59.13 18.66
C TYR A 570 -25.37 -59.73 18.06
N LEU A 571 -24.22 -59.35 18.64
CA LEU A 571 -22.87 -59.92 18.51
C LEU A 571 -21.92 -59.27 17.48
N LEU A 572 -21.26 -58.19 17.94
CA LEU A 572 -19.81 -58.12 18.28
C LEU A 572 -18.87 -58.97 17.40
N GLY A 573 -17.71 -58.50 16.92
CA GLY A 573 -16.92 -57.33 17.27
C GLY A 573 -15.41 -57.62 17.05
N LYS A 574 -14.57 -56.58 17.25
CA LYS A 574 -13.10 -56.60 17.51
C LYS A 574 -12.20 -57.15 16.38
N ASN A 575 -10.96 -56.72 16.09
CA ASN A 575 -9.92 -55.85 16.66
C ASN A 575 -8.79 -55.74 15.59
N LYS A 576 -8.03 -54.63 15.48
CA LYS A 576 -6.55 -54.53 15.67
C LYS A 576 -5.91 -53.27 15.03
N THR A 577 -5.00 -52.71 15.81
CA THR A 577 -4.06 -51.58 15.66
C THR A 577 -2.74 -51.93 14.96
N THR A 578 -2.10 -50.99 14.24
CA THR A 578 -0.68 -50.48 14.34
C THR A 578 -0.35 -49.62 13.09
N SER A 579 -0.20 -48.28 13.18
CA SER A 579 0.99 -47.44 13.54
C SER A 579 1.88 -47.03 12.35
N ILE A 580 2.04 -45.72 12.09
CA ILE A 580 3.30 -44.98 11.79
C ILE A 580 3.02 -43.48 12.02
N LYS A 581 3.98 -42.78 12.61
CA LYS A 581 3.90 -41.42 13.17
C LYS A 581 4.66 -40.43 12.27
N ILE A 582 4.09 -39.22 12.16
CA ILE A 582 4.74 -37.90 12.00
C ILE A 582 5.23 -37.52 10.60
N GLU A 583 4.36 -36.80 9.86
CA GLU A 583 4.67 -35.50 9.23
C GLU A 583 3.37 -34.71 8.89
N ALA A 584 2.34 -34.83 9.73
CA ALA A 584 0.99 -34.32 9.43
C ALA A 584 0.41 -33.36 10.49
N GLU A 585 1.04 -33.18 11.65
CA GLU A 585 0.43 -32.49 12.81
C GLU A 585 0.16 -30.98 12.61
N GLU A 586 0.80 -30.30 11.65
CA GLU A 586 0.48 -28.90 11.32
C GLU A 586 -0.64 -28.75 10.27
N ARG A 587 -0.77 -29.69 9.33
CA ARG A 587 -1.92 -29.73 8.40
C ARG A 587 -3.18 -30.27 9.06
N LEU A 588 -3.04 -31.21 9.99
CA LEU A 588 -4.16 -31.80 10.71
C LEU A 588 -4.87 -30.77 11.59
N LYS A 589 -4.20 -29.74 12.12
CA LYS A 589 -4.87 -28.74 12.97
C LYS A 589 -5.92 -27.92 12.19
N ASN A 590 -5.61 -27.54 10.94
CA ASN A 590 -6.57 -26.87 10.06
C ASN A 590 -7.65 -27.81 9.53
N GLU A 591 -7.36 -29.10 9.34
CA GLU A 591 -8.38 -30.08 8.94
C GLU A 591 -9.25 -30.54 10.11
N LEU A 592 -8.74 -30.58 11.35
CA LEU A 592 -9.51 -30.98 12.55
C LEU A 592 -10.56 -29.92 12.92
N ASP A 593 -10.28 -28.65 12.70
CA ASP A 593 -11.26 -27.56 12.86
C ASP A 593 -12.41 -27.71 11.82
N ASN A 594 -12.08 -28.09 10.58
CA ASN A 594 -13.07 -28.39 9.53
C ASN A 594 -13.84 -29.69 9.76
N VAL A 595 -13.23 -30.71 10.38
CA VAL A 595 -13.89 -31.98 10.73
C VAL A 595 -14.83 -31.82 11.93
N SER A 596 -14.47 -30.99 12.92
CA SER A 596 -15.38 -30.56 14.01
C SER A 596 -16.65 -29.89 13.47
N LEU A 597 -16.50 -29.12 12.39
CA LEU A 597 -17.61 -28.49 11.67
C LEU A 597 -18.51 -29.52 10.97
N ALA A 598 -17.89 -30.47 10.25
CA ALA A 598 -18.60 -31.53 9.54
C ALA A 598 -19.33 -32.50 10.49
N GLU A 599 -18.74 -32.86 11.63
CA GLU A 599 -19.38 -33.69 12.66
C GLU A 599 -20.56 -33.01 13.35
N ARG A 600 -20.54 -31.67 13.49
CA ARG A 600 -21.68 -30.88 13.98
C ARG A 600 -22.82 -30.79 12.97
N ILE A 601 -22.52 -30.89 11.68
CA ILE A 601 -23.48 -30.73 10.57
C ILE A 601 -24.23 -32.03 10.25
N LEU A 602 -23.59 -33.20 10.40
CA LEU A 602 -24.11 -34.50 9.96
C LEU A 602 -25.39 -35.02 10.67
N ASN A 603 -25.87 -34.35 11.73
CA ASN A 603 -27.05 -34.77 12.52
C ASN A 603 -28.16 -33.71 12.60
N MET A 604 -28.19 -32.71 11.72
CA MET A 604 -29.12 -31.58 11.77
C MET A 604 -30.10 -31.56 10.59
N SER A 605 -31.30 -30.99 10.78
CA SER A 605 -32.26 -30.73 9.69
C SER A 605 -31.75 -29.65 8.74
N GLY A 606 -32.18 -29.67 7.47
CA GLY A 606 -31.69 -28.74 6.43
C GLY A 606 -31.80 -27.24 6.79
N GLU A 607 -32.92 -26.81 7.37
CA GLU A 607 -33.11 -25.42 7.83
C GLU A 607 -32.15 -25.02 8.96
N LEU A 608 -31.77 -25.97 9.82
CA LEU A 608 -30.83 -25.73 10.92
C LEU A 608 -29.38 -25.63 10.41
N ILE A 609 -29.08 -26.30 9.30
CA ILE A 609 -27.78 -26.24 8.62
C ILE A 609 -27.60 -24.86 7.99
N GLU A 610 -28.60 -24.37 7.26
CA GLU A 610 -28.54 -23.07 6.58
C GLU A 610 -28.32 -21.91 7.58
N GLU A 611 -29.01 -21.93 8.72
CA GLU A 611 -28.85 -20.89 9.75
C GLU A 611 -27.47 -20.92 10.42
N LYS A 612 -26.90 -22.11 10.63
CA LYS A 612 -25.55 -22.24 11.19
C LYS A 612 -24.46 -21.91 10.17
N GLU A 613 -24.66 -22.25 8.90
CA GLU A 613 -23.77 -21.87 7.81
C GLU A 613 -23.72 -20.35 7.64
N TYR A 614 -24.86 -19.67 7.74
CA TYR A 614 -24.92 -18.21 7.77
C TYR A 614 -24.06 -17.64 8.91
N LEU A 615 -24.19 -18.17 10.12
CA LEU A 615 -23.43 -17.72 11.29
C LEU A 615 -21.92 -17.93 11.14
N LEU A 616 -21.50 -19.04 10.53
CA LEU A 616 -20.09 -19.34 10.24
C LEU A 616 -19.50 -18.41 9.18
N ASN A 617 -20.26 -18.09 8.14
CA ASN A 617 -19.85 -17.11 7.14
C ASN A 617 -19.69 -15.71 7.77
N VAL A 618 -20.58 -15.34 8.69
CA VAL A 618 -20.45 -14.10 9.46
C VAL A 618 -19.22 -14.15 10.38
N GLU A 619 -18.94 -15.28 11.03
CA GLU A 619 -17.75 -15.46 11.88
C GLU A 619 -16.45 -15.22 11.10
N LYS A 620 -16.34 -15.84 9.92
CA LYS A 620 -15.19 -15.67 9.02
C LYS A 620 -15.01 -14.21 8.60
N MET A 621 -16.09 -13.55 8.19
CA MET A 621 -16.06 -12.12 7.86
C MET A 621 -15.59 -11.27 9.05
N ILE A 622 -16.04 -11.58 10.26
CA ILE A 622 -15.65 -10.87 11.48
C ILE A 622 -14.19 -11.14 11.85
N GLU A 623 -13.66 -12.34 11.55
CA GLU A 623 -12.26 -12.67 11.71
C GLU A 623 -11.37 -11.85 10.78
N GLU A 624 -11.73 -11.73 9.51
CA GLU A 624 -11.03 -10.85 8.54
C GLU A 624 -11.03 -9.39 9.01
N ILE A 625 -12.17 -8.88 9.48
CA ILE A 625 -12.27 -7.50 10.03
C ILE A 625 -11.39 -7.33 11.28
N SER A 626 -11.22 -8.39 12.09
CA SER A 626 -10.39 -8.35 13.30
C SER A 626 -8.88 -8.31 13.03
N GLN A 627 -8.45 -8.69 11.82
CA GLN A 627 -7.04 -8.62 11.39
C GLN A 627 -6.63 -7.23 10.93
N VAL A 628 -7.59 -6.36 10.59
CA VAL A 628 -7.30 -4.95 10.26
C VAL A 628 -6.84 -4.22 11.51
N SER A 629 -5.65 -3.61 11.48
CA SER A 629 -5.07 -2.85 12.60
C SER A 629 -6.08 -1.85 13.16
N PRO A 630 -6.06 -1.42 14.43
CA PRO A 630 -6.97 -0.37 14.93
C PRO A 630 -6.57 1.05 14.46
N LEU A 631 -7.53 1.93 14.14
CA LEU A 631 -7.23 3.27 13.60
C LEU A 631 -6.39 4.11 14.55
N LYS A 632 -6.54 3.90 15.86
CA LYS A 632 -5.71 4.58 16.86
C LYS A 632 -4.23 4.23 16.70
N SER A 633 -3.92 2.97 16.43
CA SER A 633 -2.53 2.54 16.24
C SER A 633 -1.91 3.18 14.99
N GLU A 634 -2.69 3.30 13.92
CA GLU A 634 -2.27 3.95 12.68
C GLU A 634 -2.06 5.47 12.88
N PHE A 635 -2.96 6.10 13.63
CA PHE A 635 -2.88 7.51 13.99
C PHE A 635 -1.66 7.79 14.87
N GLU A 636 -1.39 6.98 15.88
CA GLU A 636 -0.20 7.09 16.74
C GLU A 636 1.11 6.93 15.94
N ASN A 637 1.15 6.01 14.97
CA ASN A 637 2.31 5.85 14.07
C ASN A 637 2.49 7.08 13.16
N THR A 638 1.39 7.63 12.64
CA THR A 638 1.41 8.85 11.82
C THR A 638 1.89 10.07 12.60
N LEU A 639 1.49 10.22 13.87
CA LEU A 639 1.95 11.32 14.73
C LEU A 639 3.45 11.26 15.05
N ARG A 640 4.09 10.09 14.96
CA ARG A 640 5.54 9.93 15.21
C ARG A 640 6.41 10.47 14.09
N ILE A 641 5.88 10.54 12.87
CA ILE A 641 6.63 10.96 11.67
C ILE A 641 6.40 12.44 11.30
N LEU A 642 5.49 13.14 11.98
CA LEU A 642 5.14 14.53 11.70
C LEU A 642 5.93 15.54 12.56
N PRO A 643 6.21 16.76 12.03
CA PRO A 643 6.78 17.87 12.80
C PRO A 643 5.97 18.22 14.06
N ARG A 644 6.65 18.68 15.13
CA ARG A 644 6.04 18.91 16.45
C ARG A 644 4.87 19.90 16.44
N GLU A 645 4.90 20.91 15.56
CA GLU A 645 3.85 21.92 15.45
C GLU A 645 2.54 21.34 14.90
N ILE A 646 2.63 20.46 13.89
CA ILE A 646 1.48 19.80 13.25
C ILE A 646 0.89 18.71 14.16
N ARG A 647 1.77 17.97 14.85
CA ARG A 647 1.40 16.91 15.77
C ARG A 647 0.40 17.37 16.85
N LYS A 648 0.66 18.50 17.51
CA LYS A 648 -0.21 19.03 18.57
C LYS A 648 -1.59 19.47 18.04
N GLY A 649 -1.65 20.00 16.82
CA GLY A 649 -2.91 20.37 16.18
C GLY A 649 -3.79 19.16 15.91
N LEU A 650 -3.22 18.11 15.32
CA LEU A 650 -3.92 16.87 14.99
C LEU A 650 -4.33 16.08 16.23
N GLU A 651 -3.46 16.00 17.26
CA GLU A 651 -3.78 15.36 18.53
C GLU A 651 -5.02 16.00 19.18
N ASN A 652 -5.10 17.33 19.22
CA ASN A 652 -6.25 18.03 19.82
C ASN A 652 -7.55 17.85 19.01
N GLU A 653 -7.47 17.71 17.69
CA GLU A 653 -8.64 17.65 16.82
C GLU A 653 -9.23 16.23 16.67
N TYR A 654 -8.39 15.21 16.58
CA TYR A 654 -8.81 13.86 16.18
C TYR A 654 -8.75 12.81 17.31
N TRP A 655 -7.98 13.04 18.38
CA TRP A 655 -7.81 12.04 19.44
C TRP A 655 -9.13 11.68 20.17
N GLU A 656 -9.97 12.67 20.47
CA GLU A 656 -11.30 12.42 21.06
C GLU A 656 -12.27 11.73 20.09
N LYS A 657 -12.16 11.99 18.78
CA LYS A 657 -13.02 11.38 17.76
C LYS A 657 -12.66 9.91 17.57
N ILE A 658 -11.36 9.60 17.44
CA ILE A 658 -10.85 8.24 17.26
C ILE A 658 -11.13 7.37 18.50
N SER A 659 -10.92 7.91 19.71
CA SER A 659 -11.16 7.17 20.96
C SER A 659 -12.64 6.83 21.22
N LYS A 660 -13.59 7.57 20.62
CA LYS A 660 -15.03 7.26 20.70
C LYS A 660 -15.47 6.12 19.78
N ILE A 661 -14.79 5.92 18.65
CA ILE A 661 -15.17 4.95 17.60
C ILE A 661 -14.58 3.55 17.86
N GLU A 662 -13.47 3.45 18.58
CA GLU A 662 -12.68 2.21 18.70
C GLU A 662 -13.30 1.11 19.60
N LYS A 663 -14.53 1.29 20.09
CA LYS A 663 -15.31 0.20 20.69
C LYS A 663 -15.91 -0.68 19.59
N ARG A 664 -15.06 -1.35 18.81
CA ARG A 664 -15.49 -2.40 17.89
C ARG A 664 -16.08 -3.55 18.71
N ASN A 665 -17.39 -3.77 18.62
CA ASN A 665 -18.08 -4.87 19.30
C ASN A 665 -17.79 -6.26 18.70
N VAL A 666 -16.67 -6.42 18.01
CA VAL A 666 -16.25 -7.65 17.32
C VAL A 666 -16.21 -8.84 18.29
N ASN A 667 -15.69 -8.63 19.51
CA ASN A 667 -15.66 -9.68 20.54
C ASN A 667 -17.06 -10.09 21.03
N GLU A 668 -18.01 -9.15 21.06
CA GLU A 668 -19.40 -9.43 21.44
C GLU A 668 -20.12 -10.20 20.32
N ILE A 669 -19.87 -9.86 19.06
CA ILE A 669 -20.40 -10.57 17.89
C ILE A 669 -19.86 -12.01 17.88
N LYS A 670 -18.55 -12.22 18.05
CA LYS A 670 -17.95 -13.56 18.13
C LYS A 670 -18.57 -14.41 19.24
N LYS A 671 -18.74 -13.86 20.45
CA LYS A 671 -19.40 -14.55 21.57
C LYS A 671 -20.83 -14.98 21.26
N ARG A 672 -21.61 -14.12 20.59
CA ARG A 672 -23.00 -14.45 20.22
C ARG A 672 -23.09 -15.48 19.12
N ILE A 673 -22.16 -15.46 18.17
CA ILE A 673 -22.06 -16.50 17.14
C ILE A 673 -21.70 -17.84 17.78
N GLU A 674 -20.68 -17.88 18.64
CA GLU A 674 -20.29 -19.10 19.36
C GLU A 674 -21.45 -19.65 20.20
N TYR A 675 -22.20 -18.78 20.88
CA TYR A 675 -23.42 -19.15 21.59
C TYR A 675 -24.46 -19.77 20.64
N ALA A 676 -24.77 -19.11 19.52
CA ALA A 676 -25.76 -19.58 18.55
C ALA A 676 -25.38 -20.91 17.88
N LEU A 677 -24.09 -21.14 17.60
CA LEU A 677 -23.60 -22.39 17.01
C LEU A 677 -23.80 -23.60 17.94
N ASN A 678 -23.84 -23.37 19.26
CA ASN A 678 -24.07 -24.39 20.28
C ASN A 678 -25.56 -24.68 20.55
N LEU A 679 -26.47 -23.84 20.04
CA LEU A 679 -27.91 -24.06 20.17
C LEU A 679 -28.38 -25.21 19.26
N LYS A 680 -29.47 -25.88 19.69
CA LYS A 680 -30.12 -26.97 18.94
C LYS A 680 -31.54 -26.61 18.46
N ASP A 681 -32.10 -25.54 19.01
CA ASP A 681 -33.43 -25.02 18.66
C ASP A 681 -33.32 -23.96 17.57
N LEU A 682 -34.07 -24.13 16.48
CA LEU A 682 -34.02 -23.27 15.30
C LEU A 682 -34.56 -21.85 15.60
N GLU A 683 -35.57 -21.74 16.45
CA GLU A 683 -36.21 -20.47 16.77
C GLU A 683 -35.35 -19.63 17.71
N GLU A 684 -34.64 -20.27 18.66
CA GLU A 684 -33.63 -19.60 19.47
C GLU A 684 -32.45 -19.10 18.63
N ILE A 685 -31.99 -19.88 17.63
CA ILE A 685 -30.93 -19.45 16.71
C ILE A 685 -31.37 -18.23 15.89
N ARG A 686 -32.59 -18.24 15.36
CA ARG A 686 -33.15 -17.08 14.62
C ARG A 686 -33.22 -15.82 15.47
N LYS A 687 -33.56 -15.96 16.76
CA LYS A 687 -33.55 -14.83 17.71
C LYS A 687 -32.14 -14.26 17.91
N VAL A 688 -31.14 -15.12 18.14
CA VAL A 688 -29.75 -14.68 18.31
C VAL A 688 -29.19 -14.11 17.00
N LYS A 689 -29.60 -14.62 15.84
CA LYS A 689 -29.25 -14.07 14.52
C LYS A 689 -29.73 -12.63 14.36
N GLU A 690 -30.93 -12.29 14.80
CA GLU A 690 -31.41 -10.90 14.75
C GLU A 690 -30.62 -9.98 15.68
N GLU A 691 -30.21 -10.46 16.85
CA GLU A 691 -29.30 -9.72 17.74
C GLU A 691 -27.93 -9.49 17.10
N ILE A 692 -27.39 -10.49 16.41
CA ILE A 692 -26.13 -10.39 15.66
C ILE A 692 -26.29 -9.39 14.52
N ARG A 693 -27.42 -9.39 13.79
CA ARG A 693 -27.72 -8.44 12.72
C ARG A 693 -27.70 -6.99 13.23
N ILE A 694 -28.25 -6.71 14.41
CA ILE A 694 -28.20 -5.38 15.02
C ILE A 694 -26.75 -4.96 15.32
N LEU A 695 -25.95 -5.87 15.88
CA LEU A 695 -24.54 -5.61 16.16
C LEU A 695 -23.72 -5.40 14.89
N LEU A 696 -23.99 -6.15 13.82
CA LEU A 696 -23.36 -5.99 12.50
C LEU A 696 -23.67 -4.63 11.89
N ASN A 697 -24.92 -4.17 11.99
CA ASN A 697 -25.30 -2.82 11.52
C ASN A 697 -24.58 -1.73 12.32
N SER A 698 -24.44 -1.89 13.63
CA SER A 698 -23.64 -0.98 14.46
C SER A 698 -22.16 -1.01 14.08
N LEU A 699 -21.60 -2.19 13.81
CA LEU A 699 -20.20 -2.34 13.39
C LEU A 699 -19.96 -1.68 12.04
N ARG A 700 -20.86 -1.89 11.07
CA ARG A 700 -20.81 -1.24 9.76
C ARG A 700 -20.79 0.28 9.88
N LYS A 701 -21.69 0.84 10.69
CA LYS A 701 -21.73 2.29 10.92
C LYS A 701 -20.41 2.82 11.52
N ASN A 702 -19.84 2.11 12.49
CA ASN A 702 -18.55 2.49 13.06
C ASN A 702 -17.43 2.45 12.01
N ILE A 703 -17.41 1.43 11.13
CA ILE A 703 -16.45 1.33 10.02
C ILE A 703 -16.62 2.47 9.01
N GLU A 704 -17.86 2.86 8.68
CA GLU A 704 -18.15 4.00 7.80
C GLU A 704 -17.68 5.33 8.42
N GLU A 705 -17.89 5.54 9.72
CA GLU A 705 -17.38 6.71 10.46
C GLU A 705 -15.84 6.73 10.50
N GLU A 706 -15.22 5.57 10.69
CA GLU A 706 -13.77 5.39 10.68
C GLU A 706 -13.15 5.73 9.32
N LEU A 707 -13.79 5.30 8.22
CA LEU A 707 -13.36 5.61 6.85
C LEU A 707 -13.44 7.12 6.56
N ASN A 708 -14.52 7.78 7.02
CA ASN A 708 -14.67 9.22 6.85
C ASN A 708 -13.58 10.00 7.61
N LEU A 709 -13.28 9.62 8.86
CA LEU A 709 -12.20 10.24 9.61
C LEU A 709 -10.84 10.02 8.97
N LEU A 710 -10.58 8.84 8.41
CA LEU A 710 -9.34 8.56 7.69
C LEU A 710 -9.19 9.45 6.45
N GLN A 711 -10.28 9.70 5.71
CA GLN A 711 -10.28 10.63 4.59
C GLN A 711 -10.05 12.07 5.01
N GLU A 712 -10.61 12.51 6.15
CA GLU A 712 -10.33 13.83 6.73
C GLU A 712 -8.86 13.95 7.15
N LEU A 713 -8.35 12.97 7.90
CA LEU A 713 -6.95 12.90 8.32
C LEU A 713 -6.00 13.01 7.12
N LYS A 714 -6.26 12.24 6.05
CA LYS A 714 -5.45 12.25 4.82
C LYS A 714 -5.37 13.64 4.16
N LYS A 715 -6.43 14.44 4.23
CA LYS A 715 -6.42 15.83 3.74
C LYS A 715 -5.58 16.74 4.63
N SER A 716 -5.62 16.53 5.94
CA SER A 716 -4.93 17.35 6.93
C SER A 716 -3.42 17.08 7.03
N VAL A 717 -2.92 15.88 6.73
CA VAL A 717 -1.48 15.53 6.78
C VAL A 717 -0.69 15.75 5.48
N GLY A 718 -1.29 16.33 4.44
CA GLY A 718 -0.57 16.95 3.31
C GLY A 718 0.56 16.12 2.68
N GLY A 719 0.23 14.95 2.11
CA GLY A 719 1.19 14.15 1.31
C GLY A 719 1.87 13.00 2.07
N VAL A 720 1.60 12.81 3.36
CA VAL A 720 2.01 11.59 4.09
C VAL A 720 1.14 10.40 3.67
N LYS A 721 1.78 9.30 3.28
CA LYS A 721 1.11 8.05 2.87
C LYS A 721 0.49 7.38 4.12
N ILE A 722 -0.83 7.19 4.11
CA ILE A 722 -1.58 6.38 5.08
C ILE A 722 -1.97 5.10 4.33
N GLU A 723 -1.51 3.92 4.80
CA GLU A 723 -1.62 2.64 4.08
C GLU A 723 -2.88 1.82 4.40
N ARG A 724 -3.50 2.07 5.56
CA ARG A 724 -4.77 1.47 6.00
C ARG A 724 -5.94 1.90 5.13
#